data_AF-A0A3D8SIC3-F1
#
_entry.id   AF-A0A3D8SIC3-F1
#
_cell.length_a   1.000
_cell.length_b   1.000
_cell.length_c   1.000
_cell.angle_alpha   90.00
_cell.angle_beta   90.00
_cell.angle_gamma   90.00
#
_symmetry.space_group_name_H-M   'P 1'
#
loop_
_entity.id
_entity.type
_entity.pdbx_description
1 polymer ?
#
loop_
_entity_poly.entity_id
_entity_poly.type
_entity_poly.pdbx_seq_one_letter_code
_entity_poly.pdbx_strand_id
1 'polypeptide(L)'
;MRSAYFTTAATILALLGCHAGPSAGLPGTYRRSAEAALPPPPEPEPIEVVELPIPPVTPNEAEGGCTLEVNPHGTGCIGATSSNLMSGNFLPDGKHVTASMVYTGAPAAPDPASIYTGLQLIIVKVDGTLFPNGDPWKCITCGVPADQQVSFNGSTTDYQYPQAFTDGIRVLAGAWIIDCGSEQLTSAECTPDKVHIYPLRWNVTPDGSGAGGTIRELRKHPDDVHISFNALTISGGTVGQFGYFARLQFNPSPTTGTPLTPRYDLVNVTRLYDPNGPPNMAIDGNNLTINTQAITVGEVRGLSGLGNQIDYVGSSFESCNIDISGVNLITGEVVRVTSGPEYVDPVDTSSDGNWIALMDTTTDNRMMFLAGMRGIPPLVDLLITGAVSSVRNNGLRRFFQPWIIDRYGERYYDDGRYYQGQRVNGVGDGSPGSVNDDYWNAMADPKWSLDGTRIVYFQTFTVAPDCGGVNPLPCRNSTEPGGRTRRIMMATLTSRKPLQWEPVPPVSDVIPWGTPYVPGSALPTRASVPAGNYTLAGQVSGYAEVAFIMNQANTSLGTVAVTYHNYSDNGNNYIFGTEQVSAVYPNATLTHVDWYSDLHSTGISNSSKITGPGDFHFDVDLNENLFYANGTLTTIVDGIVYKQPANRS
;
A
#
# COMPACT_ATOMS: atom_id res chain seq x y z
N MET A 1 -13.21 -79.15 -30.14
CA MET A 1 -13.07 -80.51 -29.59
C MET A 1 -11.82 -80.57 -28.73
N ARG A 2 -11.92 -81.18 -27.54
CA ARG A 2 -10.92 -81.34 -26.45
C ARG A 2 -10.76 -80.16 -25.47
N SER A 3 -11.60 -80.17 -24.43
CA SER A 3 -11.28 -80.40 -22.99
C SER A 3 -9.84 -80.16 -22.50
N ALA A 4 -9.54 -79.75 -21.26
CA ALA A 4 -10.30 -79.45 -20.04
C ALA A 4 -9.33 -78.95 -18.94
N TYR A 5 -9.85 -78.10 -18.05
CA TYR A 5 -9.69 -78.02 -16.58
C TYR A 5 -8.41 -78.47 -15.86
N PHE A 6 -7.94 -77.59 -14.96
CA PHE A 6 -7.57 -77.93 -13.58
C PHE A 6 -8.06 -76.84 -12.60
N THR A 7 -8.15 -77.22 -11.34
CA THR A 7 -9.21 -76.86 -10.38
C THR A 7 -8.70 -76.08 -9.16
N THR A 8 -9.54 -75.18 -8.63
CA THR A 8 -9.78 -74.77 -7.22
C THR A 8 -8.66 -74.72 -6.17
N ALA A 9 -8.55 -73.57 -5.47
CA ALA A 9 -8.57 -73.53 -3.99
C ALA A 9 -8.98 -72.15 -3.44
N ALA A 10 -9.58 -72.18 -2.24
CA ALA A 10 -10.43 -71.19 -1.59
C ALA A 10 -9.75 -69.92 -1.04
N THR A 11 -10.58 -68.87 -1.00
CA THR A 11 -10.48 -67.64 -0.21
C THR A 11 -10.65 -67.91 1.29
N ILE A 12 -9.71 -67.48 2.14
CA ILE A 12 -10.00 -67.01 3.52
C ILE A 12 -9.09 -65.81 3.85
N LEU A 13 -9.78 -64.79 4.36
CA LEU A 13 -9.37 -63.51 4.91
C LEU A 13 -8.37 -63.64 6.08
N ALA A 14 -7.31 -62.84 6.09
CA ALA A 14 -6.55 -62.55 7.31
C ALA A 14 -6.14 -61.07 7.32
N LEU A 15 -6.70 -60.34 8.29
CA LEU A 15 -6.29 -59.00 8.68
C LEU A 15 -4.82 -58.99 9.12
N LEU A 16 -4.03 -58.08 8.55
CA LEU A 16 -2.76 -57.64 9.11
C LEU A 16 -2.70 -56.12 9.00
N GLY A 17 -2.88 -55.46 10.14
CA GLY A 17 -2.73 -54.03 10.28
C GLY A 17 -1.28 -53.62 10.05
N CYS A 18 -1.10 -52.65 9.15
CA CYS A 18 0.11 -51.84 9.09
C CYS A 18 -0.14 -50.56 9.89
N HIS A 19 0.70 -50.34 10.91
CA HIS A 19 0.82 -49.07 11.59
C HIS A 19 1.34 -48.02 10.61
N ALA A 20 0.49 -47.09 10.23
CA ALA A 20 0.90 -45.83 9.63
C ALA A 20 1.45 -44.93 10.75
N GLY A 21 2.75 -44.62 10.67
CA GLY A 21 3.34 -43.56 11.49
C GLY A 21 2.78 -42.19 11.11
N PRO A 22 2.82 -41.20 12.02
CA PRO A 22 2.27 -39.88 11.76
C PRO A 22 3.12 -39.18 10.69
N SER A 23 2.50 -38.90 9.54
CA SER A 23 3.03 -37.95 8.58
C SER A 23 2.94 -36.57 9.23
N ALA A 24 4.08 -35.94 9.49
CA ALA A 24 4.16 -34.55 9.91
C ALA A 24 3.50 -33.68 8.84
N GLY A 25 2.34 -33.10 9.16
CA GLY A 25 1.63 -32.19 8.29
C GLY A 25 2.43 -30.90 8.11
N LEU A 26 2.48 -30.43 6.87
CA LEU A 26 2.92 -29.08 6.51
C LEU A 26 2.03 -28.06 7.25
N PRO A 27 2.58 -27.03 7.90
CA PRO A 27 1.78 -25.96 8.47
C PRO A 27 1.31 -25.02 7.35
N GLY A 28 0.04 -24.60 7.40
CA GLY A 28 -0.43 -23.46 6.60
C GLY A 28 -1.42 -23.78 5.48
N THR A 29 -2.50 -24.49 5.78
CA THR A 29 -3.77 -24.28 5.06
C THR A 29 -4.84 -23.94 6.09
N TYR A 30 -5.05 -22.64 6.31
CA TYR A 30 -6.13 -22.17 7.16
C TYR A 30 -7.43 -22.28 6.37
N ARG A 31 -8.06 -23.46 6.40
CA ARG A 31 -9.51 -23.53 6.18
C ARG A 31 -10.15 -22.65 7.26
N ARG A 32 -10.96 -21.67 6.87
CA ARG A 32 -12.01 -21.15 7.74
C ARG A 32 -12.98 -22.30 7.98
N SER A 33 -12.76 -23.09 9.03
CA SER A 33 -13.86 -23.87 9.62
C SER A 33 -14.91 -22.85 10.01
N ALA A 34 -16.14 -23.05 9.52
CA ALA A 34 -17.28 -22.14 9.66
C ALA A 34 -17.79 -21.99 11.12
N GLU A 35 -16.93 -22.15 12.13
CA GLU A 35 -17.33 -22.29 13.53
C GLU A 35 -16.28 -21.81 14.56
N ALA A 36 -15.17 -21.20 14.14
CA ALA A 36 -14.30 -20.51 15.11
C ALA A 36 -14.90 -19.12 15.38
N ALA A 37 -15.49 -18.93 16.57
CA ALA A 37 -15.95 -17.62 17.03
C ALA A 37 -14.82 -16.59 16.92
N LEU A 38 -15.14 -15.40 16.42
CA LEU A 38 -14.18 -14.28 16.35
C LEU A 38 -13.65 -13.98 17.77
N PRO A 39 -12.34 -13.76 17.95
CA PRO A 39 -11.83 -13.38 19.26
C PRO A 39 -12.37 -12.00 19.65
N PRO A 40 -12.47 -11.70 20.96
CA PRO A 40 -12.82 -10.36 21.43
C PRO A 40 -11.82 -9.31 20.88
N PRO A 41 -12.19 -8.01 20.87
CA PRO A 41 -11.27 -6.98 20.44
C PRO A 41 -9.99 -7.06 21.28
N PRO A 42 -8.80 -6.93 20.67
CA PRO A 42 -7.58 -6.71 21.44
C PRO A 42 -7.70 -5.47 22.33
N GLU A 43 -7.14 -5.55 23.53
CA GLU A 43 -6.97 -4.36 24.37
C GLU A 43 -5.90 -3.44 23.78
N PRO A 44 -6.05 -2.10 23.89
CA PRO A 44 -5.02 -1.16 23.46
C PRO A 44 -3.66 -1.45 24.11
N GLU A 45 -2.60 -1.47 23.31
CA GLU A 45 -1.24 -1.70 23.75
C GLU A 45 -0.57 -0.40 24.23
N PRO A 46 0.32 -0.45 25.24
CA PRO A 46 1.14 0.70 25.61
C PRO A 46 2.22 0.97 24.54
N ILE A 47 2.11 2.12 23.86
CA ILE A 47 3.00 2.53 22.77
C ILE A 47 3.82 3.76 23.20
N GLU A 48 5.13 3.66 23.06
CA GLU A 48 6.06 4.81 23.15
C GLU A 48 6.47 5.22 21.73
N VAL A 49 6.39 6.51 21.41
CA VAL A 49 6.79 7.03 20.10
C VAL A 49 7.94 8.00 20.29
N VAL A 50 9.02 7.76 19.55
CA VAL A 50 10.20 8.63 19.51
C VAL A 50 10.48 9.07 18.08
N GLU A 51 11.07 10.26 17.94
CA GLU A 51 11.64 10.67 16.67
C GLU A 51 13.04 10.08 16.49
N LEU A 52 13.36 9.59 15.29
CA LEU A 52 14.69 9.09 14.97
C LEU A 52 15.60 10.23 14.47
N PRO A 53 16.89 10.22 14.87
CA PRO A 53 17.82 11.27 14.49
C PRO A 53 18.18 11.18 13.00
N ILE A 54 18.23 12.33 12.34
CA ILE A 54 18.63 12.48 10.93
C ILE A 54 19.66 13.61 10.81
N PRO A 55 20.39 13.74 9.69
CA PRO A 55 21.38 14.79 9.51
C PRO A 55 20.84 16.20 9.80
N PRO A 56 21.69 17.13 10.27
CA PRO A 56 21.26 18.48 10.60
C PRO A 56 20.83 19.26 9.36
N VAL A 57 19.94 20.23 9.57
CA VAL A 57 19.51 21.15 8.51
C VAL A 57 20.53 22.25 8.33
N THR A 58 20.95 22.52 7.09
CA THR A 58 21.75 23.71 6.78
C THR A 58 20.84 24.91 6.49
N PRO A 59 21.18 26.12 6.97
CA PRO A 59 20.49 27.35 6.58
C PRO A 59 20.87 27.81 5.15
N ASN A 60 21.90 27.23 4.54
CA ASN A 60 22.33 27.53 3.17
C ASN A 60 22.49 26.22 2.38
N GLU A 61 21.57 25.97 1.46
CA GLU A 61 21.57 24.77 0.62
C GLU A 61 22.57 24.84 -0.55
N ALA A 62 23.19 26.01 -0.80
CA ALA A 62 24.21 26.14 -1.83
C ALA A 62 25.53 25.46 -1.42
N GLU A 63 26.35 25.12 -2.41
CA GLU A 63 27.68 24.52 -2.23
C GLU A 63 28.48 25.20 -1.11
N GLY A 64 29.01 24.40 -0.18
CA GLY A 64 29.75 24.86 1.00
C GLY A 64 28.90 25.40 2.14
N GLY A 65 27.57 25.38 2.05
CA GLY A 65 26.67 25.83 3.11
C GLY A 65 26.54 24.85 4.29
N CYS A 66 26.90 23.58 4.13
CA CYS A 66 27.05 22.62 5.22
C CYS A 66 28.47 22.73 5.80
N THR A 67 28.67 23.66 6.73
CA THR A 67 29.97 23.89 7.35
C THR A 67 30.16 23.01 8.59
N LEU A 68 31.39 22.95 9.13
CA LEU A 68 31.68 22.23 10.38
C LEU A 68 31.00 22.85 11.61
N GLU A 69 30.57 24.12 11.52
CA GLU A 69 29.73 24.73 12.55
C GLU A 69 28.29 24.17 12.53
N VAL A 70 27.79 23.78 11.35
CA VAL A 70 26.46 23.17 11.19
C VAL A 70 26.51 21.67 11.49
N ASN A 71 27.48 20.97 10.91
CA ASN A 71 27.75 19.57 11.17
C ASN A 71 29.23 19.36 11.54
N PRO A 72 29.58 19.33 12.84
CA PRO A 72 30.96 19.15 13.31
C PRO A 72 31.63 17.85 12.87
N HIS A 73 30.84 16.83 12.51
CA HIS A 73 31.35 15.54 12.03
C HIS A 73 31.63 15.54 10.52
N GLY A 74 31.21 16.58 9.79
CA GLY A 74 31.41 16.69 8.34
C GLY A 74 30.66 15.64 7.53
N THR A 75 29.59 15.05 8.08
CA THR A 75 28.83 13.94 7.48
C THR A 75 27.60 14.39 6.70
N GLY A 76 27.66 15.61 6.14
CA GLY A 76 26.63 16.22 5.31
C GLY A 76 25.46 16.85 6.07
N CYS A 77 24.65 17.63 5.36
CA CYS A 77 23.46 18.29 5.88
C CYS A 77 22.27 18.06 4.94
N ILE A 78 21.06 18.32 5.41
CA ILE A 78 19.84 18.32 4.60
C ILE A 78 19.23 19.72 4.52
N GLY A 79 18.34 19.94 3.55
CA GLY A 79 17.52 21.14 3.48
C GLY A 79 16.27 21.04 4.35
N ALA A 80 15.68 22.19 4.72
CA ALA A 80 14.47 22.22 5.54
C ALA A 80 13.25 21.62 4.78
N THR A 81 13.17 21.87 3.48
CA THR A 81 12.06 21.46 2.61
C THR A 81 12.49 20.58 1.44
N SER A 82 13.76 20.66 1.02
CA SER A 82 14.30 19.92 -0.12
C SER A 82 14.83 18.52 0.23
N SER A 83 14.80 18.11 1.50
CA SER A 83 15.38 16.85 1.99
C SER A 83 14.80 15.58 1.36
N ASN A 84 13.62 15.65 0.74
CA ASN A 84 12.91 14.53 0.11
C ASN A 84 12.98 13.19 0.88
N LEU A 85 12.91 13.26 2.21
CA LEU A 85 13.06 12.11 3.09
C LEU A 85 11.95 11.07 2.89
N MET A 86 12.32 9.79 2.86
CA MET A 86 11.44 8.63 2.99
C MET A 86 12.07 7.60 3.95
N SER A 87 11.30 7.14 4.95
CA SER A 87 11.73 6.00 5.79
C SER A 87 11.54 4.67 5.06
N GLY A 88 12.39 3.71 5.40
CA GLY A 88 12.28 2.31 5.02
C GLY A 88 11.98 1.40 6.22
N ASN A 89 12.37 0.14 6.13
CA ASN A 89 12.23 -0.85 7.21
C ASN A 89 13.50 -1.00 8.06
N PHE A 90 13.40 -1.87 9.07
CA PHE A 90 14.53 -2.26 9.93
C PHE A 90 15.52 -3.17 9.19
N LEU A 91 16.81 -2.99 9.47
CA LEU A 91 17.82 -4.03 9.20
C LEU A 91 17.56 -5.26 10.08
N PRO A 92 18.14 -6.43 9.72
CA PRO A 92 17.83 -7.70 10.40
C PRO A 92 18.24 -7.75 11.88
N ASP A 93 19.13 -6.85 12.30
CA ASP A 93 19.55 -6.72 13.70
C ASP A 93 18.53 -6.00 14.58
N GLY A 94 17.48 -5.39 14.01
CA GLY A 94 16.45 -4.63 14.72
C GLY A 94 16.95 -3.33 15.36
N LYS A 95 18.18 -2.91 15.07
CA LYS A 95 18.85 -1.75 15.68
C LYS A 95 19.09 -0.60 14.71
N HIS A 96 18.83 -0.83 13.43
CA HIS A 96 18.97 0.17 12.40
C HIS A 96 17.73 0.24 11.51
N VAL A 97 17.39 1.43 11.06
CA VAL A 97 16.32 1.71 10.10
C VAL A 97 16.96 2.27 8.83
N THR A 98 16.50 1.81 7.67
CA THR A 98 16.89 2.39 6.37
C THR A 98 16.10 3.67 6.09
N ALA A 99 16.71 4.65 5.43
CA ALA A 99 16.02 5.85 4.96
C ALA A 99 16.70 6.42 3.72
N SER A 100 15.93 7.01 2.81
CA SER A 100 16.45 7.80 1.70
C SER A 100 16.20 9.29 1.92
N MET A 101 17.14 10.13 1.52
CA MET A 101 17.04 11.59 1.63
C MET A 101 18.03 12.31 0.72
N VAL A 102 17.74 13.56 0.40
CA VAL A 102 18.61 14.47 -0.36
C VAL A 102 19.48 15.26 0.60
N TYR A 103 20.79 15.05 0.48
CA TYR A 103 21.81 15.87 1.10
C TYR A 103 22.07 17.14 0.28
N THR A 104 22.38 18.23 0.97
CA THR A 104 22.59 19.55 0.36
C THR A 104 23.68 20.34 1.07
N GLY A 105 24.18 21.38 0.41
CA GLY A 105 25.18 22.28 0.95
C GLY A 105 26.59 21.72 1.13
N ALA A 106 26.89 20.49 0.66
CA ALA A 106 28.25 19.97 0.72
C ALA A 106 29.26 20.89 0.02
N PRO A 107 30.51 20.96 0.50
CA PRO A 107 31.56 21.73 -0.16
C PRO A 107 31.93 21.14 -1.53
N ALA A 108 32.54 21.96 -2.38
CA ALA A 108 33.04 21.52 -3.69
C ALA A 108 34.18 20.51 -3.55
N ALA A 109 34.31 19.60 -4.52
CA ALA A 109 35.52 18.79 -4.66
C ALA A 109 36.76 19.71 -4.82
N PRO A 110 37.93 19.35 -4.25
CA PRO A 110 38.29 18.04 -3.70
C PRO A 110 38.08 17.90 -2.18
N ASP A 111 37.23 18.71 -1.55
CA ASP A 111 36.92 18.53 -0.13
C ASP A 111 36.33 17.13 0.12
N PRO A 112 36.80 16.34 1.10
CA PRO A 112 36.28 15.01 1.36
C PRO A 112 34.77 14.96 1.62
N ALA A 113 34.17 16.03 2.16
CA ALA A 113 32.74 16.10 2.42
C ALA A 113 31.91 16.36 1.13
N SER A 114 32.53 16.57 -0.03
CA SER A 114 31.84 16.76 -1.31
C SER A 114 31.00 15.54 -1.72
N ILE A 115 31.24 14.38 -1.11
CA ILE A 115 30.48 13.14 -1.35
C ILE A 115 29.05 13.18 -0.81
N TYR A 116 28.73 14.13 0.08
CA TYR A 116 27.41 14.28 0.70
C TYR A 116 26.51 15.24 -0.10
N THR A 117 26.26 14.91 -1.37
CA THR A 117 25.37 15.71 -2.24
C THR A 117 24.33 14.83 -2.93
N GLY A 118 23.13 15.37 -3.12
CA GLY A 118 22.06 14.68 -3.84
C GLY A 118 21.36 13.59 -3.03
N LEU A 119 20.56 12.77 -3.72
CA LEU A 119 19.82 11.67 -3.12
C LEU A 119 20.75 10.56 -2.63
N GLN A 120 20.59 10.15 -1.37
CA GLN A 120 21.39 9.14 -0.70
C GLN A 120 20.52 8.18 0.10
N LEU A 121 20.98 6.94 0.26
CA LEU A 121 20.50 5.97 1.23
C LEU A 121 21.36 6.06 2.50
N ILE A 122 20.70 6.14 3.65
CA ILE A 122 21.32 6.09 4.97
C ILE A 122 20.74 4.95 5.80
N ILE A 123 21.47 4.60 6.86
CA ILE A 123 20.94 3.81 7.97
C ILE A 123 21.01 4.64 9.26
N VAL A 124 19.96 4.56 10.07
CA VAL A 124 19.78 5.33 11.31
C VAL A 124 19.72 4.35 12.48
N LYS A 125 20.49 4.60 13.53
CA LYS A 125 20.44 3.83 14.77
C LYS A 125 19.19 4.15 15.57
N VAL A 126 18.57 3.11 16.12
CA VAL A 126 17.37 3.23 16.96
C VAL A 126 17.60 2.83 18.41
N ASP A 127 18.83 2.46 18.77
CA ASP A 127 19.21 2.00 20.11
C ASP A 127 19.96 3.06 20.94
N GLY A 128 20.04 4.29 20.43
CA GLY A 128 20.72 5.42 21.08
C GLY A 128 22.25 5.37 21.01
N THR A 129 22.84 4.40 20.31
CA THR A 129 24.29 4.33 20.10
C THR A 129 24.72 5.13 18.86
N LEU A 130 26.03 5.26 18.64
CA LEU A 130 26.61 6.02 17.53
C LEU A 130 27.39 5.12 16.58
N PHE A 131 27.56 5.54 15.33
CA PHE A 131 28.52 4.97 14.41
C PHE A 131 29.94 5.50 14.70
N PRO A 132 31.00 4.88 14.15
CA PRO A 132 32.38 5.35 14.34
C PRO A 132 32.65 6.79 13.86
N ASN A 133 31.80 7.34 12.98
CA ASN A 133 31.86 8.74 12.55
C ASN A 133 31.37 9.74 13.63
N GLY A 134 30.77 9.24 14.72
CA GLY A 134 30.22 10.06 15.81
C GLY A 134 28.73 10.37 15.67
N ASP A 135 28.10 10.03 14.54
CA ASP A 135 26.69 10.29 14.28
C ASP A 135 25.82 9.06 14.58
N PRO A 136 24.53 9.25 14.88
CA PRO A 136 23.56 8.16 14.96
C PRO A 136 23.09 7.67 13.58
N TRP A 137 23.63 8.23 12.48
CA TRP A 137 23.40 7.76 11.12
C TRP A 137 24.71 7.46 10.39
N LYS A 138 24.60 6.62 9.36
CA LYS A 138 25.67 6.33 8.40
C LYS A 138 25.11 6.46 6.99
N CYS A 139 25.77 7.22 6.13
CA CYS A 139 25.44 7.24 4.71
C CYS A 139 26.04 6.01 4.01
N ILE A 140 25.21 5.27 3.30
CA ILE A 140 25.60 4.04 2.60
C ILE A 140 26.06 4.35 1.17
N THR A 141 25.37 5.26 0.48
CA THR A 141 25.63 5.54 -0.95
C THR A 141 26.49 6.77 -1.19
N CYS A 142 26.91 7.47 -0.14
CA CYS A 142 27.79 8.64 -0.27
C CYS A 142 29.17 8.22 -0.75
N GLY A 143 29.64 8.82 -1.84
CA GLY A 143 30.97 8.58 -2.39
C GLY A 143 31.11 7.28 -3.18
N VAL A 144 30.00 6.61 -3.51
CA VAL A 144 30.02 5.41 -4.37
C VAL A 144 30.67 5.76 -5.72
N PRO A 145 31.68 5.01 -6.19
CA PRO A 145 32.31 5.23 -7.48
C PRO A 145 31.31 5.18 -8.65
N ALA A 146 31.52 6.01 -9.66
CA ALA A 146 30.59 6.14 -10.80
C ALA A 146 30.39 4.83 -11.58
N ASP A 147 31.41 3.98 -11.64
CA ASP A 147 31.38 2.65 -12.27
C ASP A 147 30.60 1.60 -11.44
N GLN A 148 30.31 1.88 -10.17
CA GLN A 148 29.49 1.04 -9.29
C GLN A 148 28.01 1.46 -9.25
N GLN A 149 27.65 2.55 -9.93
CA GLN A 149 26.28 3.09 -9.96
C GLN A 149 25.82 3.43 -11.39
N VAL A 150 26.17 2.57 -12.34
CA VAL A 150 25.89 2.78 -13.76
C VAL A 150 24.38 2.92 -14.00
N SER A 151 23.98 4.01 -14.66
CA SER A 151 22.59 4.40 -14.98
C SER A 151 21.79 5.01 -13.83
N PHE A 152 22.32 5.03 -12.61
CA PHE A 152 21.73 5.81 -11.54
C PHE A 152 21.87 7.30 -11.85
N ASN A 153 20.79 8.05 -11.79
CA ASN A 153 20.78 9.48 -12.08
C ASN A 153 20.42 10.36 -10.86
N GLY A 154 20.12 9.73 -9.72
CA GLY A 154 19.81 10.44 -8.47
C GLY A 154 18.52 11.26 -8.54
N SER A 155 17.55 10.87 -9.37
CA SER A 155 16.24 11.53 -9.41
C SER A 155 15.58 11.48 -8.04
N THR A 156 14.83 12.50 -7.65
CA THR A 156 14.08 12.51 -6.38
C THR A 156 12.99 11.43 -6.31
N THR A 157 12.68 10.78 -7.42
CA THR A 157 11.80 9.61 -7.49
C THR A 157 12.54 8.28 -7.37
N ASP A 158 13.87 8.30 -7.34
CA ASP A 158 14.69 7.12 -7.02
C ASP A 158 14.69 6.86 -5.50
N TYR A 159 15.13 5.65 -5.10
CA TYR A 159 15.17 5.18 -3.71
C TYR A 159 13.85 5.30 -2.92
N GLN A 160 12.71 5.12 -3.59
CA GLN A 160 11.41 5.01 -2.93
C GLN A 160 11.33 3.73 -2.08
N TYR A 161 10.71 3.83 -0.89
CA TYR A 161 10.43 2.70 0.00
C TYR A 161 11.64 1.77 0.26
N PRO A 162 12.72 2.25 0.91
CA PRO A 162 13.87 1.40 1.22
C PRO A 162 13.46 0.16 2.04
N GLN A 163 13.90 -1.01 1.60
CA GLN A 163 13.51 -2.33 2.13
C GLN A 163 14.76 -3.22 2.22
N ALA A 164 15.30 -3.35 3.43
CA ALA A 164 16.43 -4.20 3.76
C ALA A 164 16.12 -5.67 3.53
N PHE A 165 17.10 -6.39 2.98
CA PHE A 165 17.11 -7.86 2.93
C PHE A 165 17.53 -8.45 4.28
N THR A 166 17.13 -9.70 4.55
CA THR A 166 17.41 -10.40 5.82
C THR A 166 18.88 -10.80 5.98
N ASP A 167 19.66 -10.70 4.90
CA ASP A 167 21.12 -10.89 4.90
C ASP A 167 21.91 -9.72 5.50
N GLY A 168 21.29 -8.55 5.65
CA GLY A 168 21.90 -7.34 6.23
C GLY A 168 22.97 -6.67 5.35
N ILE A 169 23.16 -7.15 4.11
CA ILE A 169 24.15 -6.63 3.15
C ILE A 169 23.49 -5.83 2.02
N ARG A 170 22.18 -6.00 1.80
CA ARG A 170 21.43 -5.39 0.68
C ARG A 170 20.20 -4.59 1.12
N VAL A 171 19.85 -3.58 0.33
CA VAL A 171 18.60 -2.81 0.43
C VAL A 171 17.97 -2.64 -0.95
N LEU A 172 16.69 -3.00 -1.08
CA LEU A 172 15.85 -2.62 -2.22
C LEU A 172 15.36 -1.18 -2.01
N ALA A 173 15.62 -0.26 -2.92
CA ALA A 173 15.09 1.10 -2.85
C ALA A 173 14.70 1.60 -4.25
N GLY A 174 13.40 1.78 -4.49
CA GLY A 174 12.86 2.02 -5.82
C GLY A 174 13.21 0.88 -6.77
N ALA A 175 13.66 1.22 -7.97
CA ALA A 175 14.12 0.25 -8.97
C ALA A 175 15.61 -0.11 -8.81
N TRP A 176 16.16 -0.10 -7.59
CA TRP A 176 17.58 -0.30 -7.32
C TRP A 176 17.81 -1.27 -6.15
N ILE A 177 18.85 -2.09 -6.25
CA ILE A 177 19.40 -2.86 -5.11
C ILE A 177 20.77 -2.28 -4.77
N ILE A 178 20.89 -1.75 -3.57
CA ILE A 178 22.13 -1.27 -2.98
C ILE A 178 22.76 -2.44 -2.23
N ASP A 179 23.98 -2.81 -2.58
CA ASP A 179 24.66 -4.03 -2.10
C ASP A 179 26.07 -3.69 -1.63
N CYS A 180 26.41 -4.04 -0.37
CA CYS A 180 27.74 -3.82 0.19
C CYS A 180 28.70 -5.03 0.07
N GLY A 181 28.40 -5.93 -0.87
CA GLY A 181 29.20 -7.11 -1.17
C GLY A 181 29.15 -8.11 -0.01
N SER A 182 30.31 -8.43 0.55
CA SER A 182 30.41 -9.36 1.68
C SER A 182 30.22 -8.69 3.04
N GLU A 183 30.05 -7.37 3.10
CA GLU A 183 30.03 -6.61 4.34
C GLU A 183 28.62 -6.26 4.78
N GLN A 184 28.35 -6.38 6.08
CA GLN A 184 27.12 -5.88 6.67
C GLN A 184 27.04 -4.36 6.50
N LEU A 185 25.87 -3.84 6.12
CA LEU A 185 25.63 -2.39 5.95
C LEU A 185 25.99 -1.59 7.20
N THR A 186 25.80 -2.20 8.37
CA THR A 186 26.09 -1.65 9.70
C THR A 186 27.59 -1.60 10.04
N SER A 187 28.42 -2.38 9.35
CA SER A 187 29.85 -2.51 9.61
C SER A 187 30.62 -1.27 9.15
N ALA A 188 31.72 -0.95 9.82
CA ALA A 188 32.68 0.04 9.34
C ALA A 188 33.37 -0.41 8.04
N GLU A 189 33.45 -1.73 7.81
CA GLU A 189 34.06 -2.31 6.61
C GLU A 189 33.22 -2.13 5.35
N CYS A 190 31.93 -1.80 5.50
CA CYS A 190 31.08 -1.41 4.39
C CYS A 190 31.41 0.03 3.98
N THR A 191 32.41 0.16 3.12
CA THR A 191 32.96 1.41 2.57
C THR A 191 32.40 1.70 1.18
N PRO A 192 32.46 2.96 0.68
CA PRO A 192 31.90 3.32 -0.62
C PRO A 192 32.44 2.47 -1.78
N ASP A 193 33.72 2.10 -1.79
CA ASP A 193 34.33 1.26 -2.83
C ASP A 193 33.81 -0.18 -2.88
N LYS A 194 33.07 -0.64 -1.86
CA LYS A 194 32.42 -1.95 -1.83
C LYS A 194 30.94 -1.88 -2.19
N VAL A 195 30.34 -0.69 -2.18
CA VAL A 195 28.89 -0.50 -2.37
C VAL A 195 28.57 -0.40 -3.85
N HIS A 196 27.75 -1.33 -4.33
CA HIS A 196 27.23 -1.32 -5.70
C HIS A 196 25.75 -0.95 -5.71
N ILE A 197 25.33 -0.17 -6.71
CA ILE A 197 23.94 0.21 -6.94
C ILE A 197 23.50 -0.45 -8.25
N TYR A 198 22.79 -1.57 -8.12
CA TYR A 198 22.35 -2.37 -9.25
C TYR A 198 20.92 -2.01 -9.67
N PRO A 199 20.66 -1.69 -10.96
CA PRO A 199 19.30 -1.47 -11.43
C PRO A 199 18.48 -2.76 -11.44
N LEU A 200 17.17 -2.61 -11.24
CA LEU A 200 16.16 -3.63 -11.57
C LEU A 200 15.70 -3.45 -13.01
N ARG A 201 15.55 -4.55 -13.74
CA ARG A 201 15.06 -4.53 -15.12
C ARG A 201 14.14 -5.72 -15.40
N TRP A 202 13.10 -5.51 -16.19
CA TRP A 202 12.27 -6.59 -16.71
C TRP A 202 12.05 -6.43 -18.21
N ASN A 203 11.98 -7.55 -18.94
CA ASN A 203 11.82 -7.54 -20.39
C ASN A 203 10.40 -7.14 -20.77
N VAL A 204 10.26 -6.21 -21.71
CA VAL A 204 8.96 -5.86 -22.34
C VAL A 204 8.91 -6.15 -23.83
N THR A 205 10.06 -6.43 -24.46
CA THR A 205 10.14 -6.90 -25.85
C THR A 205 10.50 -8.39 -25.88
N PRO A 206 10.03 -9.15 -26.88
CA PRO A 206 10.30 -10.59 -26.98
C PRO A 206 11.80 -10.94 -27.05
N ASP A 207 12.61 -10.07 -27.66
CA ASP A 207 14.06 -10.24 -27.82
C ASP A 207 14.87 -9.70 -26.62
N GLY A 208 14.18 -9.13 -25.62
CA GLY A 208 14.81 -8.53 -24.45
C GLY A 208 15.61 -7.26 -24.74
N SER A 209 15.48 -6.66 -25.92
CA SER A 209 16.12 -5.39 -26.25
C SER A 209 15.52 -4.19 -25.50
N GLY A 210 16.20 -3.04 -25.55
CA GLY A 210 15.73 -1.78 -24.95
C GLY A 210 15.78 -1.72 -23.41
N ALA A 211 15.22 -0.63 -22.87
CA ALA A 211 15.33 -0.24 -21.45
C ALA A 211 14.56 -1.14 -20.47
N GLY A 212 13.71 -2.04 -20.97
CA GLY A 212 12.75 -2.76 -20.13
C GLY A 212 11.52 -1.92 -19.81
N GLY A 213 10.64 -2.46 -18.98
CA GLY A 213 9.41 -1.77 -18.58
C GLY A 213 9.60 -0.88 -17.35
N THR A 214 8.67 0.04 -17.16
CA THR A 214 8.59 0.86 -15.94
C THR A 214 8.26 0.00 -14.72
N ILE A 215 8.81 0.35 -13.56
CA ILE A 215 8.59 -0.32 -12.28
C ILE A 215 8.27 0.76 -11.25
N ARG A 216 7.21 0.57 -10.45
CA ARG A 216 6.88 1.46 -9.33
C ARG A 216 6.30 0.68 -8.15
N GLU A 217 6.30 1.31 -6.97
CA GLU A 217 5.60 0.82 -5.78
C GLU A 217 6.00 -0.63 -5.42
N LEU A 218 7.31 -0.91 -5.35
CA LEU A 218 7.80 -2.27 -5.11
C LEU A 218 7.55 -2.72 -3.67
N ARG A 219 7.23 -4.00 -3.48
CA ARG A 219 7.19 -4.65 -2.18
C ARG A 219 8.09 -5.88 -2.19
N LYS A 220 9.04 -5.94 -1.25
CA LYS A 220 9.96 -7.06 -1.09
C LYS A 220 9.23 -8.23 -0.42
N HIS A 221 9.37 -9.42 -0.98
CA HIS A 221 8.87 -10.62 -0.32
C HIS A 221 9.77 -10.98 0.88
N PRO A 222 9.23 -11.52 1.99
CA PRO A 222 10.03 -11.88 3.16
C PRO A 222 11.04 -13.02 2.92
N ASP A 223 10.96 -13.71 1.77
CA ASP A 223 11.91 -14.76 1.36
C ASP A 223 13.20 -14.25 0.71
N ASP A 224 13.34 -12.93 0.53
CA ASP A 224 14.49 -12.26 -0.10
C ASP A 224 14.78 -12.62 -1.57
N VAL A 225 13.89 -13.41 -2.19
CA VAL A 225 14.06 -13.93 -3.54
C VAL A 225 13.04 -13.31 -4.50
N HIS A 226 11.86 -12.97 -4.00
CA HIS A 226 10.78 -12.42 -4.80
C HIS A 226 10.46 -10.97 -4.46
N ILE A 227 9.82 -10.29 -5.41
CA ILE A 227 9.23 -8.97 -5.22
C ILE A 227 7.87 -8.92 -5.91
N SER A 228 7.02 -8.02 -5.44
CA SER A 228 5.92 -7.49 -6.24
C SER A 228 6.20 -6.07 -6.68
N PHE A 229 5.62 -5.66 -7.79
CA PHE A 229 5.75 -4.32 -8.34
C PHE A 229 4.51 -3.95 -9.16
N ASN A 230 4.34 -2.65 -9.41
CA ASN A 230 3.27 -2.13 -10.23
C ASN A 230 3.82 -1.53 -11.52
N ALA A 231 3.04 -1.58 -12.59
CA ALA A 231 3.32 -0.87 -13.84
C ALA A 231 2.06 -0.16 -14.33
N LEU A 232 2.21 1.13 -14.67
CA LEU A 232 1.13 1.92 -15.24
C LEU A 232 0.83 1.47 -16.67
N THR A 233 -0.43 1.61 -17.05
CA THR A 233 -0.92 1.40 -18.41
C THR A 233 -1.70 2.62 -18.85
N ILE A 234 -1.63 2.97 -20.13
CA ILE A 234 -2.46 4.03 -20.70
C ILE A 234 -3.27 3.39 -21.81
N SER A 235 -4.60 3.36 -21.65
CA SER A 235 -5.52 2.81 -22.64
C SER A 235 -6.73 3.74 -22.77
N GLY A 236 -7.09 4.08 -24.01
CA GLY A 236 -8.26 4.93 -24.28
C GLY A 236 -8.21 6.32 -23.62
N GLY A 237 -7.01 6.86 -23.33
CA GLY A 237 -6.85 8.13 -22.63
C GLY A 237 -7.03 8.04 -21.10
N THR A 238 -7.21 6.85 -20.54
CA THR A 238 -7.30 6.61 -19.09
C THR A 238 -6.01 5.99 -18.56
N VAL A 239 -5.64 6.36 -17.34
CA VAL A 239 -4.53 5.74 -16.61
C VAL A 239 -5.05 4.49 -15.89
N GLY A 240 -4.45 3.35 -16.20
CA GLY A 240 -4.66 2.09 -15.50
C GLY A 240 -3.35 1.58 -14.88
N GLN A 241 -3.43 0.46 -14.17
CA GLN A 241 -2.25 -0.22 -13.66
C GLN A 241 -2.50 -1.71 -13.44
N PHE A 242 -1.41 -2.47 -13.44
CA PHE A 242 -1.40 -3.87 -13.03
C PHE A 242 -0.31 -4.11 -11.99
N GLY A 243 -0.63 -4.98 -11.04
CA GLY A 243 0.33 -5.63 -10.16
C GLY A 243 1.03 -6.80 -10.83
N TYR A 244 2.28 -7.03 -10.44
CA TYR A 244 3.13 -8.11 -10.90
C TYR A 244 3.87 -8.74 -9.73
N PHE A 245 4.22 -10.02 -9.87
CA PHE A 245 5.09 -10.76 -8.97
C PHE A 245 6.23 -11.38 -9.77
N ALA A 246 7.46 -11.32 -9.26
CA ALA A 246 8.63 -11.78 -10.00
C ALA A 246 9.75 -12.23 -9.06
N ARG A 247 10.63 -13.07 -9.61
CA ARG A 247 11.88 -13.48 -8.97
C ARG A 247 13.01 -12.51 -9.31
N LEU A 248 13.81 -12.15 -8.31
CA LEU A 248 15.07 -11.43 -8.50
C LEU A 248 16.15 -12.40 -9.01
N GLN A 249 16.78 -12.07 -10.13
CA GLN A 249 17.94 -12.80 -10.64
C GLN A 249 19.09 -11.85 -10.93
N PHE A 250 20.20 -11.98 -10.19
CA PHE A 250 21.39 -11.20 -10.48
C PHE A 250 22.03 -11.64 -11.79
N ASN A 251 22.27 -10.69 -12.68
CA ASN A 251 22.94 -10.85 -13.96
C ASN A 251 24.22 -10.01 -13.96
N PRO A 252 25.40 -10.63 -13.71
CA PRO A 252 26.65 -9.89 -13.61
C PRO A 252 27.20 -9.40 -14.96
N SER A 253 26.66 -9.89 -16.09
CA SER A 253 27.19 -9.56 -17.41
C SER A 253 26.10 -9.69 -18.48
N PRO A 254 25.08 -8.82 -18.47
CA PRO A 254 24.00 -8.90 -19.45
C PRO A 254 24.52 -8.69 -20.88
N THR A 255 24.06 -9.52 -21.80
CA THR A 255 24.39 -9.42 -23.24
C THR A 255 23.27 -8.75 -24.06
N THR A 256 22.10 -8.53 -23.47
CA THR A 256 20.93 -7.90 -24.10
C THR A 256 20.25 -6.91 -23.14
N GLY A 257 19.49 -5.98 -23.72
CA GLY A 257 18.78 -4.93 -22.99
C GLY A 257 19.70 -3.81 -22.48
N THR A 258 19.12 -2.66 -22.19
CA THR A 258 19.85 -1.53 -21.58
C THR A 258 19.39 -1.33 -20.14
N PRO A 259 20.30 -1.06 -19.18
CA PRO A 259 21.76 -0.91 -19.35
C PRO A 259 22.52 -2.24 -19.43
N LEU A 260 23.61 -2.30 -20.20
CA LEU A 260 24.52 -3.46 -20.29
C LEU A 260 25.57 -3.46 -19.17
N THR A 261 25.10 -3.39 -17.93
CA THR A 261 25.89 -3.34 -16.70
C THR A 261 25.37 -4.41 -15.73
N PRO A 262 26.15 -4.89 -14.74
CA PRO A 262 25.60 -5.75 -13.69
C PRO A 262 24.28 -5.22 -13.15
N ARG A 263 23.27 -6.07 -13.09
CA ARG A 263 21.89 -5.68 -12.74
C ARG A 263 21.10 -6.87 -12.22
N TYR A 264 19.94 -6.62 -11.63
CA TYR A 264 18.97 -7.69 -11.35
C TYR A 264 17.89 -7.69 -12.44
N ASP A 265 17.78 -8.82 -13.13
CA ASP A 265 16.66 -9.07 -14.04
C ASP A 265 15.49 -9.66 -13.24
N LEU A 266 14.27 -9.15 -13.47
CA LEU A 266 13.05 -9.73 -12.95
C LEU A 266 12.60 -10.83 -13.90
N VAL A 267 12.65 -12.07 -13.41
CA VAL A 267 12.34 -13.28 -14.19
C VAL A 267 11.12 -13.99 -13.61
N ASN A 268 10.55 -14.91 -14.40
CA ASN A 268 9.33 -15.64 -14.05
C ASN A 268 8.20 -14.70 -13.63
N VAL A 269 8.06 -13.61 -14.38
CA VAL A 269 7.11 -12.55 -14.08
C VAL A 269 5.70 -13.09 -14.27
N THR A 270 4.86 -12.92 -13.24
CA THR A 270 3.43 -13.20 -13.29
C THR A 270 2.68 -11.88 -13.16
N ARG A 271 1.78 -11.61 -14.10
CA ARG A 271 0.79 -10.55 -13.97
C ARG A 271 -0.28 -11.02 -12.99
N LEU A 272 -0.55 -10.25 -11.95
CA LEU A 272 -1.53 -10.56 -10.92
C LEU A 272 -2.93 -10.28 -11.45
N TYR A 273 -3.36 -11.14 -12.37
CA TYR A 273 -4.62 -11.08 -13.08
C TYR A 273 -5.08 -12.51 -13.31
N ASP A 274 -6.29 -12.82 -12.84
CA ASP A 274 -6.93 -14.11 -13.10
C ASP A 274 -7.80 -14.00 -14.35
N PRO A 275 -7.40 -14.59 -15.49
CA PRO A 275 -8.13 -14.49 -16.73
C PRO A 275 -9.33 -15.44 -16.80
N ASN A 276 -9.39 -16.44 -15.93
CA ASN A 276 -10.41 -17.50 -15.94
C ASN A 276 -11.33 -17.41 -14.70
N GLY A 277 -10.99 -16.54 -13.76
CA GLY A 277 -11.78 -16.27 -12.57
C GLY A 277 -13.11 -15.61 -12.86
N PRO A 278 -14.10 -15.79 -11.98
CA PRO A 278 -15.35 -15.06 -12.07
C PRO A 278 -15.11 -13.54 -11.95
N PRO A 279 -15.79 -12.71 -12.76
CA PRO A 279 -15.65 -11.25 -12.66
C PRO A 279 -16.23 -10.75 -11.34
N ASN A 280 -15.80 -9.56 -10.91
CA ASN A 280 -16.37 -8.91 -9.73
C ASN A 280 -17.85 -8.55 -9.91
N MET A 281 -18.28 -8.18 -11.11
CA MET A 281 -19.68 -7.99 -11.45
C MET A 281 -20.06 -8.87 -12.63
N ALA A 282 -21.17 -9.60 -12.50
CA ALA A 282 -21.70 -10.48 -13.54
C ALA A 282 -23.18 -10.20 -13.79
N ILE A 283 -23.57 -10.33 -15.05
CA ILE A 283 -24.95 -10.13 -15.51
C ILE A 283 -25.48 -11.43 -16.12
N ASP A 284 -26.67 -11.83 -15.69
CA ASP A 284 -27.47 -12.91 -16.27
C ASP A 284 -28.88 -12.39 -16.57
N GLY A 285 -29.16 -12.10 -17.85
CA GLY A 285 -30.37 -11.38 -18.25
C GLY A 285 -30.42 -9.99 -17.61
N ASN A 286 -31.42 -9.77 -16.74
CA ASN A 286 -31.56 -8.54 -15.96
C ASN A 286 -31.02 -8.69 -14.53
N ASN A 287 -30.46 -9.84 -14.15
CA ASN A 287 -29.91 -10.05 -12.81
C ASN A 287 -28.45 -9.59 -12.76
N LEU A 288 -28.14 -8.69 -11.85
CA LEU A 288 -26.78 -8.25 -11.54
C LEU A 288 -26.32 -8.95 -10.26
N THR A 289 -25.08 -9.43 -10.25
CA THR A 289 -24.44 -10.03 -9.09
C THR A 289 -23.07 -9.42 -8.85
N ILE A 290 -22.71 -9.24 -7.57
CA ILE A 290 -21.39 -8.80 -7.13
C ILE A 290 -20.68 -9.98 -6.45
N ASN A 291 -19.50 -10.33 -6.94
CA ASN A 291 -18.65 -11.35 -6.39
C ASN A 291 -17.47 -10.72 -5.63
N THR A 292 -17.58 -10.71 -4.31
CA THR A 292 -16.54 -10.22 -3.38
C THR A 292 -15.33 -11.16 -3.26
N GLN A 293 -15.38 -12.33 -3.90
CA GLN A 293 -14.25 -13.27 -3.99
C GLN A 293 -13.51 -13.17 -5.33
N ALA A 294 -13.91 -12.26 -6.22
CA ALA A 294 -13.18 -12.02 -7.46
C ALA A 294 -11.80 -11.40 -7.16
N ILE A 295 -10.75 -11.92 -7.82
CA ILE A 295 -9.40 -11.39 -7.69
C ILE A 295 -9.28 -10.11 -8.53
N THR A 296 -9.19 -8.96 -7.86
CA THR A 296 -9.26 -7.64 -8.50
C THR A 296 -8.02 -6.79 -8.26
N VAL A 297 -6.83 -7.41 -8.28
CA VAL A 297 -5.56 -6.74 -8.00
C VAL A 297 -5.35 -5.52 -8.92
N GLY A 298 -5.56 -4.33 -8.35
CA GLY A 298 -5.31 -3.05 -8.99
C GLY A 298 -3.88 -2.60 -8.73
N GLU A 299 -3.62 -2.22 -7.48
CA GLU A 299 -2.29 -1.83 -6.99
C GLU A 299 -1.83 -2.75 -5.88
N VAL A 300 -0.64 -3.36 -6.02
CA VAL A 300 -0.03 -4.10 -4.91
C VAL A 300 0.52 -3.12 -3.90
N ARG A 301 0.12 -3.26 -2.63
CA ARG A 301 0.48 -2.37 -1.53
C ARG A 301 1.19 -3.09 -0.37
N GLY A 302 1.21 -4.42 -0.35
CA GLY A 302 1.92 -5.20 0.65
C GLY A 302 2.12 -6.67 0.29
N LEU A 303 2.96 -7.33 1.07
CA LEU A 303 3.13 -8.78 1.12
C LEU A 303 3.04 -9.18 2.60
N SER A 304 2.32 -10.26 2.90
CA SER A 304 2.17 -10.69 4.30
C SER A 304 3.53 -11.08 4.90
N GLY A 305 3.68 -10.93 6.22
CA GLY A 305 4.91 -11.30 6.93
C GLY A 305 5.25 -12.80 6.81
N LEU A 306 4.23 -13.63 6.56
CA LEU A 306 4.37 -15.07 6.28
C LEU A 306 4.67 -15.39 4.81
N GLY A 307 4.66 -14.40 3.92
CA GLY A 307 4.99 -14.55 2.49
C GLY A 307 4.00 -15.41 1.70
N ASN A 308 2.73 -15.43 2.09
CA ASN A 308 1.72 -16.27 1.45
C ASN A 308 0.55 -15.47 0.84
N GLN A 309 0.54 -14.16 1.02
CA GLN A 309 -0.55 -13.28 0.59
C GLN A 309 0.02 -11.99 0.00
N ILE A 310 -0.63 -11.52 -1.05
CA ILE A 310 -0.46 -10.18 -1.61
C ILE A 310 -1.57 -9.30 -1.08
N ASP A 311 -1.20 -8.14 -0.52
CA ASP A 311 -2.14 -7.10 -0.11
C ASP A 311 -2.22 -6.02 -1.19
N TYR A 312 -3.43 -5.60 -1.54
CA TYR A 312 -3.67 -4.73 -2.68
C TYR A 312 -4.88 -3.82 -2.51
N VAL A 313 -4.86 -2.69 -3.22
CA VAL A 313 -6.05 -1.89 -3.50
C VAL A 313 -6.68 -2.44 -4.78
N GLY A 314 -7.96 -2.80 -4.68
CA GLY A 314 -8.73 -3.46 -5.74
C GLY A 314 -10.10 -2.84 -5.92
N SER A 315 -11.08 -3.67 -6.31
CA SER A 315 -12.49 -3.25 -6.27
C SER A 315 -12.94 -3.07 -4.82
N SER A 316 -13.63 -1.97 -4.53
CA SER A 316 -14.18 -1.70 -3.20
C SER A 316 -15.18 -2.78 -2.77
N PHE A 317 -15.32 -3.00 -1.46
CA PHE A 317 -16.37 -3.88 -0.92
C PHE A 317 -17.67 -3.11 -0.62
N GLU A 318 -17.54 -1.85 -0.24
CA GLU A 318 -18.63 -0.90 -0.02
C GLU A 318 -18.35 0.37 -0.81
N SER A 319 -19.41 1.08 -1.20
CA SER A 319 -19.27 2.25 -2.05
C SER A 319 -18.41 3.34 -1.41
N CYS A 320 -17.53 3.92 -2.22
CA CYS A 320 -16.58 4.97 -1.87
C CYS A 320 -15.50 4.58 -0.86
N ASN A 321 -15.48 3.33 -0.43
CA ASN A 321 -14.46 2.88 0.51
C ASN A 321 -13.22 2.41 -0.23
N ILE A 322 -12.03 2.80 0.25
CA ILE A 322 -10.78 2.28 -0.30
C ILE A 322 -10.19 1.29 0.71
N ASP A 323 -10.60 0.04 0.53
CA ASP A 323 -10.18 -1.10 1.33
C ASP A 323 -8.83 -1.67 0.84
N ILE A 324 -8.12 -2.31 1.77
CA ILE A 324 -7.07 -3.26 1.45
C ILE A 324 -7.69 -4.65 1.37
N SER A 325 -7.43 -5.33 0.27
CA SER A 325 -7.77 -6.73 0.05
C SER A 325 -6.50 -7.58 0.08
N GLY A 326 -6.64 -8.83 0.50
CA GLY A 326 -5.59 -9.84 0.46
C GLY A 326 -5.96 -10.93 -0.53
N VAL A 327 -5.00 -11.44 -1.29
CA VAL A 327 -5.16 -12.67 -2.09
C VAL A 327 -4.04 -13.65 -1.78
N ASN A 328 -4.41 -14.89 -1.45
CA ASN A 328 -3.44 -15.94 -1.20
C ASN A 328 -2.70 -16.31 -2.49
N LEU A 329 -1.37 -16.35 -2.43
CA LEU A 329 -0.48 -16.62 -3.58
C LEU A 329 -0.73 -17.99 -4.23
N ILE A 330 -1.17 -18.98 -3.47
CA ILE A 330 -1.34 -20.35 -3.94
C ILE A 330 -2.81 -20.67 -4.23
N THR A 331 -3.71 -20.35 -3.30
CA THR A 331 -5.11 -20.75 -3.39
C THR A 331 -5.98 -19.78 -4.17
N GLY A 332 -5.55 -18.51 -4.31
CA GLY A 332 -6.39 -17.44 -4.88
C GLY A 332 -7.55 -17.00 -3.98
N GLU A 333 -7.59 -17.46 -2.73
CA GLU A 333 -8.60 -17.02 -1.76
C GLU A 333 -8.45 -15.52 -1.48
N VAL A 334 -9.56 -14.79 -1.56
CA VAL A 334 -9.61 -13.35 -1.35
C VAL A 334 -10.21 -13.04 0.02
N VAL A 335 -9.52 -12.17 0.77
CA VAL A 335 -9.96 -11.67 2.07
C VAL A 335 -10.04 -10.14 2.05
N ARG A 336 -11.01 -9.56 2.75
CA ARG A 336 -11.04 -8.13 3.05
C ARG A 336 -10.17 -7.89 4.29
N VAL A 337 -9.10 -7.13 4.15
CA VAL A 337 -8.12 -6.87 5.23
C VAL A 337 -8.58 -5.71 6.11
N THR A 338 -9.05 -4.63 5.48
CA THR A 338 -9.64 -3.47 6.16
C THR A 338 -11.11 -3.31 5.80
N SER A 339 -11.91 -2.87 6.76
CA SER A 339 -13.35 -2.70 6.61
C SER A 339 -13.89 -1.40 7.23
N GLY A 340 -13.05 -0.57 7.84
CA GLY A 340 -13.42 0.78 8.23
C GLY A 340 -13.84 1.61 7.02
N PRO A 341 -14.91 2.42 7.13
CA PRO A 341 -15.12 3.47 6.15
C PRO A 341 -13.90 4.40 6.25
N GLU A 342 -13.25 4.73 5.12
CA GLU A 342 -12.21 5.76 4.90
C GLU A 342 -11.29 5.34 3.73
N TYR A 343 -10.08 5.90 3.66
CA TYR A 343 -9.01 5.44 2.79
C TYR A 343 -7.91 4.78 3.62
N VAL A 344 -7.64 3.50 3.34
CA VAL A 344 -6.47 2.82 3.85
C VAL A 344 -5.50 2.51 2.73
N ASP A 345 -4.31 3.06 2.83
CA ASP A 345 -3.13 2.60 2.10
C ASP A 345 -1.91 3.43 2.50
N PRO A 346 -0.72 2.84 2.73
CA PRO A 346 -0.33 1.43 2.57
C PRO A 346 -0.40 0.59 3.87
N VAL A 347 -0.01 -0.70 3.78
CA VAL A 347 0.04 -1.64 4.91
C VAL A 347 1.36 -2.41 5.00
N ASP A 348 1.65 -2.93 6.19
CA ASP A 348 2.67 -3.95 6.45
C ASP A 348 2.21 -4.91 7.53
N THR A 349 2.64 -6.17 7.46
CA THR A 349 2.20 -7.21 8.40
C THR A 349 3.36 -7.66 9.27
N SER A 350 3.12 -7.90 10.56
CA SER A 350 4.12 -8.46 11.47
C SER A 350 4.62 -9.82 10.97
N SER A 351 5.84 -10.19 11.36
CA SER A 351 6.50 -11.42 10.88
C SER A 351 5.74 -12.71 11.20
N ASP A 352 4.90 -12.72 12.24
CA ASP A 352 4.03 -13.83 12.62
C ASP A 352 2.65 -13.80 11.95
N GLY A 353 2.35 -12.76 11.15
CA GLY A 353 1.07 -12.60 10.48
C GLY A 353 -0.09 -12.19 11.38
N ASN A 354 0.15 -11.83 12.65
CA ASN A 354 -0.92 -11.58 13.62
C ASN A 354 -1.37 -10.12 13.70
N TRP A 355 -0.55 -9.18 13.23
CA TRP A 355 -0.82 -7.75 13.30
C TRP A 355 -0.53 -7.07 11.98
N ILE A 356 -1.33 -6.08 11.65
CA ILE A 356 -1.19 -5.25 10.46
C ILE A 356 -0.99 -3.81 10.93
N ALA A 357 0.08 -3.17 10.45
CA ALA A 357 0.26 -1.74 10.56
C ALA A 357 -0.23 -1.10 9.26
N LEU A 358 -0.98 -0.01 9.36
CA LEU A 358 -1.62 0.62 8.21
C LEU A 358 -1.60 2.14 8.31
N MET A 359 -1.71 2.81 7.16
CA MET A 359 -1.95 4.25 7.07
C MET A 359 -3.42 4.51 6.76
N ASP A 360 -4.06 5.32 7.61
CA ASP A 360 -5.51 5.54 7.58
C ASP A 360 -5.88 7.03 7.69
N THR A 361 -6.94 7.45 7.01
CA THR A 361 -7.57 8.79 7.11
C THR A 361 -8.73 8.85 8.11
N THR A 362 -8.92 7.81 8.91
CA THR A 362 -9.90 7.74 9.99
C THR A 362 -9.72 8.84 11.05
N THR A 363 -8.51 9.33 11.26
CA THR A 363 -8.26 10.33 12.32
C THR A 363 -9.00 11.64 12.07
N ASP A 364 -9.10 12.07 10.82
CA ASP A 364 -9.72 13.33 10.43
C ASP A 364 -11.11 13.16 9.82
N ASN A 365 -11.59 11.92 9.67
CA ASN A 365 -12.88 11.58 9.04
C ASN A 365 -12.99 12.18 7.62
N ARG A 366 -11.88 12.17 6.89
CA ARG A 366 -11.73 12.84 5.59
C ARG A 366 -12.75 12.39 4.56
N MET A 367 -13.01 11.08 4.53
CA MET A 367 -13.83 10.41 3.53
C MET A 367 -15.21 10.03 4.07
N MET A 368 -15.50 10.20 5.36
CA MET A 368 -16.78 9.82 5.97
C MET A 368 -18.01 10.43 5.29
N PHE A 369 -17.90 11.60 4.67
CA PHE A 369 -19.02 12.18 3.91
C PHE A 369 -19.37 11.38 2.64
N LEU A 370 -18.43 10.61 2.09
CA LEU A 370 -18.61 9.72 0.94
C LEU A 370 -18.89 8.27 1.38
N ALA A 371 -18.09 7.74 2.31
CA ALA A 371 -18.02 6.32 2.66
C ALA A 371 -18.70 5.96 4.00
N GLY A 372 -19.11 6.93 4.80
CA GLY A 372 -19.58 6.68 6.17
C GLY A 372 -20.85 5.85 6.29
N MET A 373 -21.72 5.90 5.27
CA MET A 373 -22.95 5.11 5.22
C MET A 373 -22.66 3.67 4.78
N ARG A 374 -22.79 2.71 5.71
CA ARG A 374 -22.39 1.31 5.54
C ARG A 374 -23.36 0.50 4.68
N GLY A 375 -22.83 -0.57 4.06
CA GLY A 375 -23.58 -1.57 3.32
C GLY A 375 -23.95 -1.20 1.88
N ILE A 376 -23.62 0.01 1.41
CA ILE A 376 -23.92 0.43 0.04
C ILE A 376 -23.03 -0.39 -0.91
N PRO A 377 -23.60 -1.15 -1.87
CA PRO A 377 -22.78 -1.89 -2.83
C PRO A 377 -22.02 -0.90 -3.73
N PRO A 378 -20.77 -1.22 -4.15
CA PRO A 378 -19.86 -0.33 -4.86
C PRO A 378 -20.22 -0.17 -6.35
N LEU A 379 -21.47 0.21 -6.64
CA LEU A 379 -22.00 0.32 -8.00
C LEU A 379 -21.54 1.60 -8.69
N VAL A 380 -21.59 2.73 -7.99
CA VAL A 380 -21.17 4.03 -8.53
C VAL A 380 -19.64 4.11 -8.69
N ASP A 381 -18.90 3.34 -7.91
CA ASP A 381 -17.44 3.21 -7.92
C ASP A 381 -16.89 2.79 -9.29
N LEU A 382 -17.69 2.11 -10.11
CA LEU A 382 -17.38 1.84 -11.53
C LEU A 382 -16.97 3.10 -12.32
N LEU A 383 -17.46 4.28 -11.89
CA LEU A 383 -17.16 5.56 -12.49
C LEU A 383 -16.14 6.39 -11.70
N ILE A 384 -16.18 6.34 -10.37
CA ILE A 384 -15.60 7.39 -9.53
C ILE A 384 -14.47 6.95 -8.58
N THR A 385 -14.05 5.68 -8.56
CA THR A 385 -12.99 5.22 -7.63
C THR A 385 -11.73 6.10 -7.69
N GLY A 386 -11.29 6.52 -8.88
CA GLY A 386 -10.16 7.42 -9.04
C GLY A 386 -10.38 8.76 -8.32
N ALA A 387 -11.49 9.44 -8.60
CA ALA A 387 -11.83 10.72 -8.00
C ALA A 387 -11.99 10.61 -6.47
N VAL A 388 -12.73 9.60 -6.00
CA VAL A 388 -12.91 9.28 -4.57
C VAL A 388 -11.56 9.07 -3.90
N SER A 389 -10.67 8.26 -4.48
CA SER A 389 -9.36 7.97 -3.90
C SER A 389 -8.59 9.26 -3.59
N SER A 390 -8.63 10.25 -4.49
CA SER A 390 -7.87 11.49 -4.36
C SER A 390 -8.47 12.50 -3.37
N VAL A 391 -9.74 12.36 -2.95
CA VAL A 391 -10.35 13.24 -1.93
C VAL A 391 -9.60 13.18 -0.60
N ARG A 392 -8.92 12.06 -0.32
CA ARG A 392 -8.06 11.89 0.86
C ARG A 392 -6.93 12.92 0.96
N ASN A 393 -6.56 13.55 -0.16
CA ASN A 393 -5.41 14.44 -0.25
C ASN A 393 -5.83 15.92 -0.30
N ASN A 394 -4.86 16.79 0.01
CA ASN A 394 -4.84 18.20 -0.37
C ASN A 394 -3.42 18.54 -0.84
N GLY A 395 -3.19 18.51 -2.16
CA GLY A 395 -1.86 18.61 -2.74
C GLY A 395 -0.97 17.46 -2.26
N LEU A 396 0.13 17.78 -1.58
CA LEU A 396 1.05 16.77 -1.02
C LEU A 396 0.61 16.25 0.35
N ARG A 397 -0.34 16.90 1.02
CA ARG A 397 -0.89 16.44 2.30
C ARG A 397 -1.78 15.23 2.10
N ARG A 398 -1.47 14.10 2.75
CA ARG A 398 -2.19 12.82 2.61
C ARG A 398 -3.13 12.42 3.75
N PHE A 399 -3.20 13.23 4.81
CA PHE A 399 -4.03 13.01 6.02
C PHE A 399 -3.86 11.68 6.76
N PHE A 400 -2.99 10.79 6.30
CA PHE A 400 -2.72 9.52 6.96
C PHE A 400 -2.18 9.68 8.36
N GLN A 401 -2.63 8.76 9.21
CA GLN A 401 -2.04 8.46 10.50
C GLN A 401 -1.77 6.95 10.61
N PRO A 402 -0.72 6.53 11.33
CA PRO A 402 -0.42 5.11 11.52
C PRO A 402 -1.37 4.46 12.52
N TRP A 403 -1.90 3.30 12.17
CA TRP A 403 -2.74 2.44 13.02
C TRP A 403 -2.23 1.01 13.04
N ILE A 404 -2.65 0.26 14.07
CA ILE A 404 -2.53 -1.20 14.12
C ILE A 404 -3.90 -1.85 14.27
N ILE A 405 -4.08 -2.95 13.55
CA ILE A 405 -5.21 -3.88 13.67
C ILE A 405 -4.68 -5.30 13.81
N ASP A 406 -5.46 -6.20 14.40
CA ASP A 406 -5.10 -7.62 14.42
C ASP A 406 -5.42 -8.27 13.06
N ARG A 407 -4.95 -9.50 12.87
CA ARG A 407 -5.16 -10.30 11.65
C ARG A 407 -6.62 -10.54 11.25
N TYR A 408 -7.57 -10.22 12.13
CA TYR A 408 -9.00 -10.40 11.86
C TYR A 408 -9.65 -9.14 11.28
N GLY A 409 -8.88 -8.06 11.16
CA GLY A 409 -9.34 -6.81 10.57
C GLY A 409 -10.32 -6.05 11.45
N GLU A 410 -10.74 -4.89 11.00
CA GLU A 410 -11.78 -4.12 11.69
C GLU A 410 -13.12 -4.85 11.58
N ARG A 411 -13.95 -4.82 12.62
CA ARG A 411 -15.17 -5.65 12.69
C ARG A 411 -16.16 -5.21 13.76
N TYR A 412 -17.44 -5.50 13.50
CA TYR A 412 -18.50 -5.44 14.50
C TYR A 412 -18.59 -6.74 15.30
N TYR A 413 -19.03 -6.61 16.55
CA TYR A 413 -19.33 -7.70 17.47
C TYR A 413 -20.83 -7.85 17.68
N ASP A 414 -21.26 -9.03 18.14
CA ASP A 414 -22.67 -9.34 18.42
C ASP A 414 -23.32 -8.38 19.44
N ASP A 415 -22.51 -7.73 20.27
CA ASP A 415 -22.95 -6.71 21.24
C ASP A 415 -23.04 -5.29 20.65
N GLY A 416 -22.83 -5.14 19.34
CA GLY A 416 -22.88 -3.87 18.61
C GLY A 416 -21.60 -3.04 18.67
N ARG A 417 -20.56 -3.47 19.40
CA ARG A 417 -19.28 -2.75 19.43
C ARG A 417 -18.54 -2.90 18.11
N TYR A 418 -17.85 -1.82 17.70
CA TYR A 418 -16.96 -1.82 16.55
C TYR A 418 -15.50 -1.76 17.00
N TYR A 419 -14.67 -2.67 16.49
CA TYR A 419 -13.23 -2.63 16.63
C TYR A 419 -12.61 -1.99 15.38
N GLN A 420 -12.01 -0.81 15.58
CA GLN A 420 -11.33 -0.04 14.53
C GLN A 420 -9.80 -0.20 14.56
N GLY A 421 -9.25 -0.84 15.61
CA GLY A 421 -7.81 -0.84 15.87
C GLY A 421 -7.36 0.27 16.81
N GLN A 422 -6.05 0.50 16.83
CA GLN A 422 -5.40 1.47 17.69
C GLN A 422 -4.47 2.38 16.88
N ARG A 423 -4.65 3.70 17.04
CA ARG A 423 -3.72 4.69 16.47
C ARG A 423 -2.35 4.58 17.15
N VAL A 424 -1.30 4.38 16.36
CA VAL A 424 0.07 4.19 16.82
C VAL A 424 0.64 5.46 17.43
N ASN A 425 0.36 6.60 16.81
CA ASN A 425 0.81 7.91 17.29
C ASN A 425 -0.29 8.68 18.03
N GLY A 426 -1.15 7.96 18.76
CA GLY A 426 -2.25 8.59 19.51
C GLY A 426 -1.81 9.33 20.78
N VAL A 427 -0.62 9.03 21.31
CA VAL A 427 -0.08 9.66 22.53
C VAL A 427 0.35 11.11 22.29
N GLY A 428 0.27 11.97 23.30
CA GLY A 428 0.65 13.39 23.21
C GLY A 428 -0.54 14.35 23.43
N ASP A 429 -0.25 15.64 23.48
CA ASP A 429 -1.21 16.71 23.81
C ASP A 429 -1.71 17.49 22.59
N GLY A 430 -1.29 17.12 21.38
CA GLY A 430 -1.58 17.83 20.14
C GLY A 430 -0.89 19.19 20.01
N SER A 431 0.08 19.50 20.88
CA SER A 431 0.85 20.75 20.77
C SER A 431 1.79 20.73 19.55
N PRO A 432 2.18 21.90 19.02
CA PRO A 432 3.10 21.96 17.89
C PRO A 432 4.38 21.14 18.10
N GLY A 433 4.67 20.23 17.18
CA GLY A 433 5.80 19.31 17.23
C GLY A 433 5.57 18.02 18.00
N SER A 434 4.46 17.86 18.72
CA SER A 434 4.13 16.60 19.40
C SER A 434 3.98 15.45 18.39
N VAL A 435 4.03 14.20 18.87
CA VAL A 435 3.91 13.03 17.99
C VAL A 435 2.52 12.90 17.35
N ASN A 436 1.51 13.55 17.95
CA ASN A 436 0.13 13.62 17.48
C ASN A 436 -0.31 15.01 16.98
N ASP A 437 0.64 15.89 16.65
CA ASP A 437 0.40 17.20 16.02
C ASP A 437 -0.31 17.02 14.66
N ASP A 438 -1.41 17.75 14.47
CA ASP A 438 -2.30 17.66 13.31
C ASP A 438 -1.71 18.23 12.01
N TYR A 439 -0.59 18.96 12.10
CA TYR A 439 0.16 19.44 10.93
C TYR A 439 1.10 18.39 10.36
N TRP A 440 1.38 17.32 11.11
CA TRP A 440 2.23 16.21 10.68
C TRP A 440 1.39 15.04 10.16
N ASN A 441 1.54 14.76 8.87
CA ASN A 441 0.79 13.72 8.17
C ASN A 441 1.75 12.60 7.81
N ALA A 442 1.38 11.38 8.13
CA ALA A 442 2.15 10.22 7.72
C ALA A 442 2.08 10.06 6.19
N MET A 443 3.11 9.49 5.57
CA MET A 443 3.20 9.47 4.10
C MET A 443 3.34 8.09 3.48
N ALA A 444 4.25 7.26 3.99
CA ALA A 444 4.56 5.97 3.39
C ALA A 444 4.59 4.83 4.40
N ASP A 445 4.47 3.63 3.83
CA ASP A 445 4.54 2.29 4.42
C ASP A 445 5.04 2.26 5.86
N PRO A 446 4.15 2.08 6.86
CA PRO A 446 4.63 1.69 8.17
C PRO A 446 5.37 0.36 8.02
N LYS A 447 6.46 0.16 8.74
CA LYS A 447 7.24 -1.08 8.66
C LYS A 447 7.45 -1.68 10.04
N TRP A 448 7.10 -2.96 10.19
CA TRP A 448 7.37 -3.73 11.39
C TRP A 448 8.86 -4.07 11.50
N SER A 449 9.37 -4.10 12.74
CA SER A 449 10.59 -4.84 13.04
C SER A 449 10.35 -6.35 12.91
N LEU A 450 11.39 -7.12 12.58
CA LEU A 450 11.29 -8.58 12.43
C LEU A 450 10.80 -9.27 13.71
N ASP A 451 11.09 -8.69 14.88
CA ASP A 451 10.66 -9.20 16.17
C ASP A 451 9.25 -8.74 16.59
N GLY A 452 8.56 -7.96 15.76
CA GLY A 452 7.18 -7.51 15.98
C GLY A 452 6.98 -6.53 17.15
N THR A 453 8.04 -5.91 17.66
CA THR A 453 7.96 -4.98 18.82
C THR A 453 7.97 -3.50 18.43
N ARG A 454 8.36 -3.17 17.20
CA ARG A 454 8.51 -1.78 16.74
C ARG A 454 7.89 -1.57 15.38
N ILE A 455 7.45 -0.33 15.15
CA ILE A 455 6.91 0.14 13.87
C ILE A 455 7.63 1.45 13.53
N VAL A 456 8.15 1.56 12.31
CA VAL A 456 8.71 2.82 11.81
C VAL A 456 7.81 3.39 10.71
N TYR A 457 7.70 4.71 10.68
CA TYR A 457 6.99 5.47 9.67
C TYR A 457 7.61 6.87 9.54
N PHE A 458 7.27 7.63 8.51
CA PHE A 458 7.68 9.03 8.41
C PHE A 458 6.50 9.96 8.22
N GLN A 459 6.70 11.20 8.63
CA GLN A 459 5.72 12.26 8.53
C GLN A 459 6.24 13.43 7.71
N THR A 460 5.32 14.13 7.05
CA THR A 460 5.55 15.43 6.43
C THR A 460 4.73 16.50 7.13
N PHE A 461 5.33 17.68 7.27
CA PHE A 461 4.68 18.84 7.79
C PHE A 461 3.87 19.54 6.69
N THR A 462 2.68 20.03 7.05
CA THR A 462 1.82 20.76 6.13
C THR A 462 2.45 22.12 5.80
N VAL A 463 2.75 22.36 4.52
CA VAL A 463 3.39 23.58 4.03
C VAL A 463 2.57 24.20 2.89
N ALA A 464 2.82 25.49 2.59
CA ALA A 464 2.20 26.13 1.44
C ALA A 464 2.57 25.40 0.13
N PRO A 465 1.66 25.26 -0.84
CA PRO A 465 0.30 25.84 -0.90
C PRO A 465 -0.81 24.97 -0.27
N ASP A 466 -0.47 23.82 0.33
CA ASP A 466 -1.42 22.90 0.99
C ASP A 466 -1.96 23.47 2.31
N CYS A 467 -1.45 24.65 2.70
CA CYS A 467 -2.03 25.58 3.65
C CYS A 467 -1.83 27.02 3.12
N GLY A 468 -2.55 27.98 3.72
CA GLY A 468 -2.35 29.41 3.53
C GLY A 468 -2.78 29.95 2.15
N GLY A 469 -2.67 31.26 1.98
CA GLY A 469 -3.10 31.93 0.77
C GLY A 469 -4.62 31.82 0.56
N VAL A 470 -5.01 31.11 -0.51
CA VAL A 470 -6.42 30.81 -0.84
C VAL A 470 -6.98 29.59 -0.11
N ASN A 471 -6.10 28.76 0.45
CA ASN A 471 -6.48 27.64 1.30
C ASN A 471 -6.88 28.19 2.68
N PRO A 472 -8.03 27.78 3.24
CA PRO A 472 -8.54 28.30 4.50
C PRO A 472 -7.68 27.90 5.73
N LEU A 473 -6.82 26.89 5.60
CA LEU A 473 -6.02 26.34 6.69
C LEU A 473 -4.75 27.21 6.89
N PRO A 474 -4.44 27.70 8.10
CA PRO A 474 -3.27 28.56 8.31
C PRO A 474 -1.96 27.77 8.14
N CYS A 475 -0.90 28.40 7.62
CA CYS A 475 0.44 27.79 7.62
C CYS A 475 1.20 28.16 8.90
N ARG A 476 1.51 27.15 9.71
CA ARG A 476 2.42 27.28 10.86
C ARG A 476 3.86 27.08 10.41
N ASN A 477 4.82 27.51 11.22
CA ASN A 477 6.22 27.12 11.04
C ASN A 477 6.47 25.78 11.75
N SER A 478 7.31 24.94 11.17
CA SER A 478 7.77 23.72 11.83
C SER A 478 8.57 24.07 13.09
N THR A 479 8.32 23.34 14.18
CA THR A 479 9.06 23.43 15.45
C THR A 479 10.30 22.55 15.48
N GLU A 480 10.52 21.74 14.43
CA GLU A 480 11.66 20.85 14.33
C GLU A 480 12.98 21.61 14.19
N PRO A 481 14.11 21.05 14.62
CA PRO A 481 15.43 21.63 14.44
C PRO A 481 15.68 22.10 13.00
N GLY A 482 16.07 23.36 12.85
CA GLY A 482 16.30 23.99 11.54
C GLY A 482 15.04 24.16 10.67
N GLY A 483 13.84 23.99 11.24
CA GLY A 483 12.58 24.15 10.52
C GLY A 483 12.26 23.05 9.52
N ARG A 484 12.88 21.86 9.65
CA ARG A 484 12.63 20.73 8.75
C ARG A 484 11.15 20.36 8.70
N THR A 485 10.73 19.90 7.53
CA THR A 485 9.32 19.57 7.23
C THR A 485 9.11 18.07 7.04
N ARG A 486 10.11 17.26 7.39
CA ARG A 486 10.06 15.79 7.35
C ARG A 486 10.76 15.23 8.58
N ARG A 487 10.20 14.15 9.14
CA ARG A 487 10.78 13.43 10.28
C ARG A 487 10.46 11.95 10.22
N ILE A 488 11.31 11.13 10.84
CA ILE A 488 11.11 9.68 10.96
C ILE A 488 10.69 9.40 12.39
N MET A 489 9.62 8.63 12.56
CA MET A 489 9.07 8.26 13.85
C MET A 489 9.20 6.74 14.04
N MET A 490 9.50 6.33 15.26
CA MET A 490 9.50 4.93 15.65
C MET A 490 8.59 4.74 16.86
N ALA A 491 7.63 3.84 16.72
CA ALA A 491 6.79 3.37 17.81
C ALA A 491 7.36 2.06 18.38
N THR A 492 7.37 1.95 19.71
CA THR A 492 7.72 0.73 20.46
C THR A 492 6.50 0.27 21.24
N LEU A 493 6.09 -0.98 21.01
CA LEU A 493 5.00 -1.63 21.72
C LEU A 493 5.56 -2.27 22.99
N THR A 494 5.60 -1.48 24.06
CA THR A 494 6.45 -1.70 25.24
C THR A 494 6.12 -2.94 26.07
N SER A 495 4.91 -3.49 25.93
CA SER A 495 4.49 -4.72 26.60
C SER A 495 4.79 -5.99 25.81
N ARG A 496 5.16 -5.88 24.53
CA ARG A 496 5.40 -7.05 23.67
C ARG A 496 6.71 -7.73 24.04
N LYS A 497 6.68 -9.07 23.95
CA LYS A 497 7.90 -9.87 23.97
C LYS A 497 8.40 -9.99 22.53
N PRO A 498 9.70 -9.75 22.28
CA PRO A 498 10.29 -9.97 20.96
C PRO A 498 9.97 -11.36 20.42
N LEU A 499 9.46 -11.41 19.19
CA LEU A 499 9.24 -12.66 18.47
C LEU A 499 10.60 -13.28 18.12
N GLN A 500 10.68 -14.60 18.21
CA GLN A 500 11.74 -15.33 17.53
C GLN A 500 11.38 -15.40 16.05
N TRP A 501 11.98 -14.51 15.27
CA TRP A 501 11.79 -14.51 13.82
C TRP A 501 12.41 -15.75 13.19
N GLU A 502 11.70 -16.34 12.23
CA GLU A 502 12.16 -17.46 11.42
C GLU A 502 12.18 -17.04 9.94
N PRO A 503 13.26 -17.35 9.19
CA PRO A 503 13.31 -17.07 7.75
C PRO A 503 12.16 -17.71 6.98
N VAL A 504 11.52 -16.95 6.11
CA VAL A 504 10.49 -17.46 5.20
C VAL A 504 11.20 -18.21 4.06
N PRO A 505 10.88 -19.49 3.81
CA PRO A 505 11.49 -20.22 2.71
C PRO A 505 11.08 -19.61 1.36
N PRO A 506 11.92 -19.72 0.32
CA PRO A 506 11.58 -19.27 -1.02
C PRO A 506 10.25 -19.85 -1.50
N VAL A 507 9.36 -18.98 -1.97
CA VAL A 507 8.07 -19.39 -2.54
C VAL A 507 8.22 -19.88 -3.98
N SER A 508 7.14 -20.43 -4.53
CA SER A 508 7.06 -20.83 -5.93
C SER A 508 7.15 -19.62 -6.86
N ASP A 509 7.93 -19.75 -7.94
CA ASP A 509 7.98 -18.79 -9.04
C ASP A 509 6.64 -18.73 -9.83
N VAL A 510 5.73 -19.67 -9.59
CA VAL A 510 4.41 -19.78 -10.24
C VAL A 510 3.30 -19.43 -9.25
N ILE A 511 2.48 -18.45 -9.63
CA ILE A 511 1.19 -18.13 -8.98
C ILE A 511 0.08 -18.82 -9.78
N PRO A 512 -0.59 -19.87 -9.25
CA PRO A 512 -1.49 -20.72 -10.04
C PRO A 512 -2.68 -20.02 -10.69
N TRP A 513 -3.21 -18.98 -10.06
CA TRP A 513 -4.33 -18.18 -10.57
C TRP A 513 -3.88 -16.98 -11.42
N GLY A 514 -2.60 -16.60 -11.33
CA GLY A 514 -2.06 -15.44 -12.04
C GLY A 514 -1.78 -15.76 -13.51
N THR A 515 -1.67 -14.72 -14.34
CA THR A 515 -1.33 -14.87 -15.76
C THR A 515 0.18 -14.78 -15.95
N PRO A 516 0.88 -15.83 -16.41
CA PRO A 516 2.30 -15.74 -16.75
C PRO A 516 2.54 -14.63 -17.77
N TYR A 517 3.47 -13.73 -17.47
CA TYR A 517 3.78 -12.61 -18.35
C TYR A 517 4.74 -13.05 -19.45
N VAL A 518 4.36 -12.74 -20.69
CA VAL A 518 5.23 -12.92 -21.87
C VAL A 518 5.61 -11.52 -22.39
N PRO A 519 6.91 -11.19 -22.52
CA PRO A 519 7.34 -9.91 -23.10
C PRO A 519 6.71 -9.67 -24.48
N GLY A 520 6.23 -8.45 -24.72
CA GLY A 520 5.52 -8.07 -25.94
C GLY A 520 4.05 -8.52 -25.99
N SER A 521 3.55 -9.27 -25.00
CA SER A 521 2.13 -9.62 -24.95
C SER A 521 1.24 -8.41 -24.71
N ALA A 522 0.06 -8.42 -25.32
CA ALA A 522 -0.95 -7.41 -25.07
C ALA A 522 -1.36 -7.39 -23.59
N LEU A 523 -1.81 -6.22 -23.12
CA LEU A 523 -2.43 -6.10 -21.81
C LEU A 523 -3.76 -6.87 -21.79
N PRO A 524 -4.15 -7.47 -20.67
CA PRO A 524 -5.46 -8.07 -20.54
C PRO A 524 -6.52 -6.98 -20.57
N THR A 525 -7.68 -7.30 -21.14
CA THR A 525 -8.85 -6.44 -21.05
C THR A 525 -9.65 -6.84 -19.82
N ARG A 526 -9.90 -5.90 -18.90
CA ARG A 526 -10.80 -6.15 -17.77
C ARG A 526 -12.24 -6.21 -18.29
N ALA A 527 -13.04 -7.11 -17.73
CA ALA A 527 -14.45 -7.20 -18.07
C ALA A 527 -15.13 -5.85 -17.78
N SER A 528 -15.87 -5.33 -18.77
CA SER A 528 -16.70 -4.15 -18.60
C SER A 528 -18.14 -4.58 -18.36
N VAL A 529 -18.85 -3.84 -17.53
CA VAL A 529 -20.27 -4.07 -17.28
C VAL A 529 -21.07 -3.39 -18.40
N PRO A 530 -21.88 -4.13 -19.20
CA PRO A 530 -22.68 -3.53 -20.24
C PRO A 530 -23.72 -2.56 -19.70
N ALA A 531 -24.07 -1.56 -20.50
CA ALA A 531 -25.18 -0.67 -20.23
C ALA A 531 -26.53 -1.40 -20.30
N GLY A 532 -27.45 -1.03 -19.42
CA GLY A 532 -28.75 -1.66 -19.29
C GLY A 532 -29.40 -1.39 -17.94
N ASN A 533 -30.58 -1.98 -17.75
CA ASN A 533 -31.30 -1.94 -16.47
C ASN A 533 -31.27 -3.35 -15.85
N TYR A 534 -30.86 -3.41 -14.60
CA TYR A 534 -30.62 -4.64 -13.87
C TYR A 534 -31.22 -4.58 -12.47
N THR A 535 -31.37 -5.76 -11.86
CA THR A 535 -31.76 -5.93 -10.47
C THR A 535 -30.61 -6.61 -9.75
N LEU A 536 -30.11 -6.00 -8.67
CA LEU A 536 -29.17 -6.61 -7.74
C LEU A 536 -29.94 -7.06 -6.51
N ALA A 537 -30.10 -8.36 -6.32
CA ALA A 537 -30.72 -8.89 -5.11
C ALA A 537 -29.75 -8.79 -3.92
N GLY A 538 -30.24 -8.34 -2.76
CA GLY A 538 -29.45 -8.42 -1.53
C GLY A 538 -29.32 -9.87 -1.07
N GLN A 539 -28.16 -10.25 -0.52
CA GLN A 539 -27.92 -11.63 -0.05
C GLN A 539 -28.86 -12.04 1.09
N VAL A 540 -29.38 -11.09 1.87
CA VAL A 540 -30.28 -11.32 3.01
C VAL A 540 -31.68 -10.76 2.76
N SER A 541 -31.79 -9.54 2.23
CA SER A 541 -33.10 -8.89 2.03
C SER A 541 -33.08 -7.87 0.90
N GLY A 542 -34.27 -7.62 0.34
CA GLY A 542 -34.52 -6.57 -0.62
C GLY A 542 -33.74 -6.70 -1.93
N TYR A 543 -33.70 -5.62 -2.68
CA TYR A 543 -32.99 -5.51 -3.95
C TYR A 543 -32.69 -4.06 -4.29
N ALA A 544 -31.82 -3.85 -5.26
CA ALA A 544 -31.57 -2.57 -5.89
C ALA A 544 -31.90 -2.64 -7.39
N GLU A 545 -32.60 -1.64 -7.91
CA GLU A 545 -32.75 -1.41 -9.35
C GLU A 545 -31.58 -0.56 -9.83
N VAL A 546 -30.82 -1.06 -10.80
CA VAL A 546 -29.55 -0.47 -11.25
C VAL A 546 -29.64 -0.14 -12.73
N ALA A 547 -29.38 1.10 -13.11
CA ALA A 547 -29.26 1.54 -14.49
C ALA A 547 -27.81 1.93 -14.79
N PHE A 548 -27.20 1.19 -15.70
CA PHE A 548 -25.91 1.51 -16.29
C PHE A 548 -26.14 2.22 -17.63
N ILE A 549 -25.76 3.49 -17.72
CA ILE A 549 -26.09 4.36 -18.85
C ILE A 549 -24.81 4.84 -19.52
N MET A 550 -24.74 4.66 -20.84
CA MET A 550 -23.60 5.10 -21.65
C MET A 550 -23.48 6.62 -21.66
N ASN A 551 -22.27 7.12 -21.82
CA ASN A 551 -22.00 8.52 -22.07
C ASN A 551 -22.67 8.99 -23.39
N GLN A 552 -22.72 10.30 -23.61
CA GLN A 552 -23.34 10.87 -24.83
C GLN A 552 -22.72 10.37 -26.14
N ALA A 553 -21.43 10.01 -26.11
CA ALA A 553 -20.69 9.48 -27.27
C ALA A 553 -20.91 7.97 -27.50
N ASN A 554 -21.64 7.30 -26.60
CA ASN A 554 -21.87 5.86 -26.60
C ASN A 554 -20.58 5.02 -26.65
N THR A 555 -19.51 5.47 -26.00
CA THR A 555 -18.19 4.82 -26.01
C THR A 555 -17.79 4.19 -24.68
N SER A 556 -18.35 4.65 -23.57
CA SER A 556 -18.12 4.13 -22.23
C SER A 556 -19.34 4.36 -21.34
N LEU A 557 -19.38 3.71 -20.17
CA LEU A 557 -20.32 4.08 -19.11
C LEU A 557 -20.10 5.55 -18.72
N GLY A 558 -21.20 6.28 -18.52
CA GLY A 558 -21.15 7.69 -18.13
C GLY A 558 -22.00 8.00 -16.90
N THR A 559 -23.04 7.20 -16.65
CA THR A 559 -23.93 7.38 -15.48
C THR A 559 -24.31 6.03 -14.88
N VAL A 560 -24.34 5.97 -13.55
CA VAL A 560 -24.91 4.89 -12.74
C VAL A 560 -26.06 5.47 -11.93
N ALA A 561 -27.26 4.91 -12.05
CA ALA A 561 -28.40 5.27 -11.21
C ALA A 561 -28.92 4.04 -10.47
N VAL A 562 -29.23 4.19 -9.18
CA VAL A 562 -29.62 3.09 -8.31
C VAL A 562 -30.82 3.48 -7.46
N THR A 563 -31.82 2.61 -7.36
CA THR A 563 -32.92 2.70 -6.38
C THR A 563 -32.88 1.49 -5.47
N TYR A 564 -32.76 1.71 -4.17
CA TYR A 564 -32.68 0.67 -3.16
C TYR A 564 -34.03 0.41 -2.49
N HIS A 565 -34.40 -0.86 -2.40
CA HIS A 565 -35.64 -1.32 -1.78
C HIS A 565 -35.32 -2.31 -0.66
N ASN A 566 -35.06 -1.79 0.56
CA ASN A 566 -34.69 -2.59 1.73
C ASN A 566 -33.48 -3.50 1.46
N TYR A 567 -32.52 -3.02 0.67
CA TYR A 567 -31.37 -3.82 0.24
C TYR A 567 -30.48 -4.16 1.43
N SER A 568 -30.10 -5.43 1.57
CA SER A 568 -29.14 -5.88 2.58
C SER A 568 -28.40 -7.15 2.16
N ASP A 569 -27.07 -7.09 2.19
CA ASP A 569 -26.20 -8.25 2.01
C ASP A 569 -25.79 -8.94 3.31
N ASN A 570 -25.78 -8.20 4.42
CA ASN A 570 -25.26 -8.69 5.70
C ASN A 570 -26.32 -8.86 6.78
N GLY A 571 -27.57 -8.44 6.54
CA GLY A 571 -28.64 -8.44 7.54
C GLY A 571 -28.44 -7.43 8.67
N ASN A 572 -27.38 -6.63 8.63
CA ASN A 572 -27.05 -5.63 9.65
C ASN A 572 -27.34 -4.21 9.18
N ASN A 573 -27.26 -3.95 7.87
CA ASN A 573 -27.56 -2.64 7.27
C ASN A 573 -28.63 -2.85 6.21
N TYR A 574 -29.68 -2.04 6.25
CA TYR A 574 -30.81 -2.06 5.31
C TYR A 574 -30.89 -0.72 4.63
N ILE A 575 -30.86 -0.69 3.30
CA ILE A 575 -30.71 0.55 2.52
C ILE A 575 -31.97 0.85 1.71
N PHE A 576 -32.34 2.12 1.68
CA PHE A 576 -33.49 2.67 0.99
C PHE A 576 -33.12 3.95 0.26
N GLY A 577 -33.88 4.28 -0.78
CA GLY A 577 -33.78 5.57 -1.47
C GLY A 577 -33.06 5.45 -2.80
N THR A 578 -32.52 6.58 -3.28
CA THR A 578 -31.98 6.68 -4.64
C THR A 578 -30.64 7.37 -4.66
N GLU A 579 -29.77 6.94 -5.57
CA GLU A 579 -28.50 7.61 -5.87
C GLU A 579 -28.25 7.60 -7.37
N GLN A 580 -27.72 8.70 -7.91
CA GLN A 580 -27.33 8.82 -9.31
C GLN A 580 -26.01 9.58 -9.41
N VAL A 581 -25.04 8.97 -10.08
CA VAL A 581 -23.71 9.52 -10.29
C VAL A 581 -23.40 9.52 -11.77
N SER A 582 -22.99 10.68 -12.30
CA SER A 582 -22.46 10.83 -13.65
C SER A 582 -21.01 11.29 -13.59
N ALA A 583 -20.16 10.78 -14.49
CA ALA A 583 -18.76 11.17 -14.56
C ALA A 583 -18.37 11.54 -16.00
N VAL A 584 -17.57 12.61 -16.11
CA VAL A 584 -16.92 13.03 -17.35
C VAL A 584 -15.42 13.11 -17.08
N TYR A 585 -14.62 12.74 -18.08
CA TYR A 585 -13.16 12.76 -18.01
C TYR A 585 -12.62 13.78 -19.03
N PRO A 586 -12.54 15.08 -18.68
CA PRO A 586 -12.04 16.11 -19.61
C PRO A 586 -10.62 15.83 -20.12
N ASN A 587 -9.80 15.14 -19.33
CA ASN A 587 -8.49 14.63 -19.73
C ASN A 587 -8.17 13.34 -18.94
N ALA A 588 -6.93 12.84 -19.07
CA ALA A 588 -6.51 11.57 -18.48
C ALA A 588 -6.46 11.52 -16.94
N THR A 589 -6.39 12.69 -16.28
CA THR A 589 -6.23 12.81 -14.82
C THR A 589 -7.35 13.59 -14.16
N LEU A 590 -8.05 14.46 -14.89
CA LEU A 590 -9.19 15.22 -14.37
C LEU A 590 -10.48 14.41 -14.51
N THR A 591 -11.19 14.28 -13.40
CA THR A 591 -12.55 13.72 -13.36
C THR A 591 -13.51 14.77 -12.83
N HIS A 592 -14.59 15.00 -13.57
CA HIS A 592 -15.76 15.76 -13.13
C HIS A 592 -16.87 14.80 -12.74
N VAL A 593 -17.48 15.01 -11.58
CA VAL A 593 -18.55 14.16 -11.06
C VAL A 593 -19.78 15.00 -10.72
N ASP A 594 -20.93 14.58 -11.24
CA ASP A 594 -22.26 15.05 -10.86
C ASP A 594 -22.94 13.96 -10.01
N TRP A 595 -23.36 14.33 -8.80
CA TRP A 595 -23.90 13.38 -7.82
C TRP A 595 -25.21 13.89 -7.24
N TYR A 596 -26.26 13.07 -7.36
CA TYR A 596 -27.49 13.15 -6.57
C TYR A 596 -27.61 11.95 -5.63
N SER A 597 -27.93 12.18 -4.35
CA SER A 597 -28.10 11.12 -3.36
C SER A 597 -29.24 11.48 -2.40
N ASP A 598 -30.13 10.53 -2.15
CA ASP A 598 -31.17 10.56 -1.12
C ASP A 598 -31.29 9.16 -0.53
N LEU A 599 -30.22 8.73 0.13
CA LEU A 599 -30.10 7.40 0.72
C LEU A 599 -30.35 7.44 2.22
N HIS A 600 -31.04 6.41 2.71
CA HIS A 600 -31.28 6.16 4.12
C HIS A 600 -30.95 4.72 4.47
N SER A 601 -30.45 4.49 5.68
CA SER A 601 -30.21 3.15 6.21
C SER A 601 -30.63 3.00 7.66
N THR A 602 -31.13 1.81 7.95
CA THR A 602 -31.46 1.35 9.31
C THR A 602 -30.67 0.08 9.62
N GLY A 603 -30.57 -0.28 10.91
CA GLY A 603 -29.95 -1.53 11.37
C GLY A 603 -28.95 -1.27 12.48
N ILE A 604 -27.69 -1.69 12.31
CA ILE A 604 -26.61 -1.48 13.28
C ILE A 604 -26.25 0.00 13.47
N SER A 605 -26.52 0.83 12.45
CA SER A 605 -26.49 2.29 12.53
C SER A 605 -27.74 2.85 11.85
N ASN A 606 -28.17 4.05 12.26
CA ASN A 606 -29.16 4.83 11.54
C ASN A 606 -28.42 5.93 10.77
N SER A 607 -28.44 5.83 9.44
CA SER A 607 -27.58 6.65 8.57
C SER A 607 -28.32 7.24 7.39
N SER A 608 -27.82 8.35 6.85
CA SER A 608 -28.30 8.93 5.61
C SER A 608 -27.17 9.57 4.81
N LYS A 609 -27.22 9.51 3.48
CA LYS A 609 -26.28 10.17 2.57
C LYS A 609 -27.12 10.98 1.57
N ILE A 610 -27.09 12.31 1.71
CA ILE A 610 -28.07 13.20 1.08
C ILE A 610 -27.37 14.40 0.43
N THR A 611 -27.80 14.76 -0.78
CA THR A 611 -27.36 15.96 -1.50
C THR A 611 -28.24 17.18 -1.21
N GLY A 612 -27.68 18.38 -1.36
CA GLY A 612 -28.40 19.64 -1.17
C GLY A 612 -29.29 20.04 -2.38
N PRO A 613 -30.00 21.18 -2.31
CA PRO A 613 -30.91 21.65 -3.38
C PRO A 613 -30.26 21.95 -4.75
N GLY A 614 -28.93 21.96 -4.83
CA GLY A 614 -28.17 22.11 -6.08
C GLY A 614 -27.23 20.93 -6.30
N ASP A 615 -27.62 19.76 -5.81
CA ASP A 615 -26.88 18.50 -5.88
C ASP A 615 -25.45 18.61 -5.32
N PHE A 616 -24.58 17.67 -5.69
CA PHE A 616 -23.16 17.72 -5.37
C PHE A 616 -22.36 17.52 -6.65
N HIS A 617 -21.49 18.48 -6.95
CA HIS A 617 -20.63 18.48 -8.11
C HIS A 617 -19.19 18.62 -7.64
N PHE A 618 -18.28 17.79 -8.11
CA PHE A 618 -16.88 17.95 -7.75
C PHE A 618 -15.90 17.55 -8.84
N ASP A 619 -14.76 18.23 -8.84
CA ASP A 619 -13.63 18.02 -9.71
C ASP A 619 -12.43 17.55 -8.89
N VAL A 620 -11.73 16.54 -9.40
CA VAL A 620 -10.44 16.13 -8.87
C VAL A 620 -9.50 15.77 -10.02
N ASP A 621 -8.32 16.39 -10.01
CA ASP A 621 -7.20 15.96 -10.85
C ASP A 621 -6.29 15.02 -10.07
N LEU A 622 -6.07 13.81 -10.59
CA LEU A 622 -5.27 12.76 -9.95
C LEU A 622 -3.79 13.13 -9.77
N ASN A 623 -3.26 14.08 -10.56
CA ASN A 623 -1.90 14.59 -10.41
C ASN A 623 -1.84 15.71 -9.38
N GLU A 624 -2.76 16.69 -9.45
CA GLU A 624 -2.74 17.84 -8.53
C GLU A 624 -3.23 17.48 -7.13
N ASN A 625 -4.13 16.50 -7.01
CA ASN A 625 -4.75 16.07 -5.75
C ASN A 625 -5.44 17.22 -5.00
N LEU A 626 -6.14 18.10 -5.75
CA LEU A 626 -6.93 19.19 -5.20
C LEU A 626 -8.41 18.93 -5.41
N PHE A 627 -9.16 19.00 -4.32
CA PHE A 627 -10.62 18.86 -4.30
C PHE A 627 -11.30 20.22 -4.54
N TYR A 628 -12.19 20.26 -5.52
CA TYR A 628 -13.08 21.39 -5.77
C TYR A 628 -14.50 20.90 -5.87
N ALA A 629 -15.40 21.47 -5.09
CA ALA A 629 -16.81 21.15 -5.11
C ALA A 629 -17.71 22.38 -5.20
N ASN A 630 -18.90 22.15 -5.74
CA ASN A 630 -20.06 23.02 -5.71
C ASN A 630 -21.29 22.20 -5.27
N GLY A 631 -22.22 22.81 -4.55
CA GLY A 631 -23.30 22.08 -3.90
C GLY A 631 -22.83 21.33 -2.66
N THR A 632 -23.62 20.37 -2.14
CA THR A 632 -23.31 19.67 -0.88
C THR A 632 -23.69 18.21 -0.90
N LEU A 633 -22.82 17.35 -0.35
CA LEU A 633 -23.10 15.96 0.01
C LEU A 633 -22.84 15.81 1.51
N THR A 634 -23.85 15.37 2.24
CA THR A 634 -23.78 15.18 3.69
C THR A 634 -24.11 13.74 4.04
N THR A 635 -23.21 13.09 4.78
CA THR A 635 -23.50 11.80 5.41
C THR A 635 -23.74 12.00 6.90
N ILE A 636 -24.80 11.41 7.42
CA ILE A 636 -25.12 11.39 8.85
C ILE A 636 -25.07 9.93 9.30
N VAL A 637 -24.34 9.64 10.37
CA VAL A 637 -24.27 8.30 11.00
C VAL A 637 -24.56 8.47 12.49
N ASP A 638 -25.65 7.88 12.97
CA ASP A 638 -26.07 7.95 14.38
C ASP A 638 -26.11 9.38 14.94
N GLY A 639 -26.55 10.32 14.10
CA GLY A 639 -26.66 11.75 14.42
C GLY A 639 -25.36 12.56 14.26
N ILE A 640 -24.23 11.92 13.95
CA ILE A 640 -22.96 12.61 13.65
C ILE A 640 -22.98 13.03 12.18
N VAL A 641 -22.73 14.31 11.93
CA VAL A 641 -22.78 14.92 10.59
C VAL A 641 -21.38 15.02 9.99
N TYR A 642 -21.18 14.36 8.86
CA TYR A 642 -19.96 14.42 8.04
C TYR A 642 -20.22 15.21 6.76
N LYS A 643 -19.39 16.22 6.51
CA LYS A 643 -19.49 17.11 5.34
C LYS A 643 -18.23 17.01 4.50
N GLN A 644 -18.37 17.31 3.21
CA GLN A 644 -17.22 17.45 2.33
C GLN A 644 -16.20 18.48 2.87
N PRO A 645 -14.91 18.32 2.54
CA PRO A 645 -13.91 19.33 2.86
C PRO A 645 -14.17 20.63 2.09
N ALA A 646 -13.58 21.74 2.56
CA ALA A 646 -13.60 22.98 1.80
C ALA A 646 -12.71 22.85 0.54
N ASN A 647 -12.98 23.67 -0.47
CA ASN A 647 -12.20 23.65 -1.70
C ASN A 647 -10.73 23.98 -1.40
N ARG A 648 -9.82 23.16 -1.95
CA ARG A 648 -8.37 23.24 -1.71
C ARG A 648 -7.96 23.03 -0.25
N SER A 649 -8.78 22.35 0.57
CA SER A 649 -8.48 22.06 1.98
C SER A 649 -8.30 20.59 2.28
#